data_AF-A0A3G4VN22-F1
#
_entry.id   AF-A0A3G4VN22-F1
#
_cell.length_a   1.000
_cell.length_b   1.000
_cell.length_c   1.000
_cell.angle_alpha   90.00
_cell.angle_beta   90.00
_cell.angle_gamma   90.00
#
_symmetry.space_group_name_H-M   'P 1'
#
loop_
_entity.id
_entity.type
_entity.pdbx_description
1 polymer ?
#
loop_
_entity_poly.entity_id
_entity_poly.type
_entity_poly.pdbx_seq_one_letter_code
_entity_poly.pdbx_strand_id
1 'polypeptide(L)'
;MNQPALRPLARSLDPLPGESLAGFLLRLAYRMGSTPHRVASLCGLTCRSDSIPQEQLRGLSPDAIEHLARAAHLTVPEVQALTLQSLTRTYPPLARLRAGQANIGSKLNINWAVNPDSRYCPHCLRGNGSPVQEAFGGAWQLRWHLPVVFACTQHLCLLENTCPRCTQPLSGRVIRRYSLVQIPHVSGLHPGQCRNRAPGPPPKPWARAVPCGARLDAPRDVAAALSPLDMQHVLDLQHNLNLRLAPGRLGGTADGQTPHTYFPDLITTARLITLSWPQGASLLPSTTLADLVDEYATAYVHNPSQRRPQIRRSAPGSTAQTSALLLAAATALGDRDLVPLRERIEPLARELYRRSTSSGSKLFKDSDVSSTLLRATAQRIYGFQNRSTLRIVPNSYRFVTDEIPPLLPREWFDAYFQPLLHRLPQLTPILERHLRWAGSLRLAELVCGQKWQACAESLGIPENSALRTMNVLGKQLTDPGLWPMFEDAVDLVAHNLHGQDHRVDYAHRRRSTAEWRLSLADWKALCDGIPGLEQRQATGDPRVGEAVIWSMVNQASYLHSPTLTHRRSTADSPRRVTEQTALFANSRQRRPSYVILRTRLAAGAAHLARACDEGSDLRIEVPNWASTTAVQQKDHVR
;
A
#
# COMPACT_ATOMS: atom_id res chain seq x y z
N MET A 1 -29.41 0.50 46.75
CA MET A 1 -29.83 -0.90 46.52
C MET A 1 -28.63 -1.79 46.76
N ASN A 2 -28.57 -2.47 47.91
CA ASN A 2 -27.54 -3.46 48.20
C ASN A 2 -27.70 -4.63 47.21
N GLN A 3 -26.72 -4.84 46.33
CA GLN A 3 -26.66 -6.08 45.57
C GLN A 3 -26.51 -7.23 46.57
N PRO A 4 -27.36 -8.28 46.54
CA PRO A 4 -27.19 -9.42 47.43
C PRO A 4 -25.79 -10.01 47.20
N ALA A 5 -25.05 -10.26 48.28
CA ALA A 5 -23.73 -10.85 48.22
C ALA A 5 -23.79 -12.14 47.38
N LEU A 6 -23.19 -12.11 46.19
CA LEU A 6 -23.19 -13.23 45.25
C LEU A 6 -22.43 -14.40 45.90
N ARG A 7 -23.16 -15.47 46.22
CA ARG A 7 -22.59 -16.69 46.81
C ARG A 7 -21.85 -17.49 45.73
N PRO A 8 -20.71 -18.13 46.06
CA PRO A 8 -20.05 -19.07 45.16
C PRO A 8 -20.99 -20.18 44.68
N LEU A 9 -20.79 -20.64 43.46
CA LEU A 9 -21.52 -21.78 42.91
C LEU A 9 -21.18 -23.05 43.69
N ALA A 10 -22.18 -23.90 43.89
CA ALA A 10 -22.02 -25.17 44.62
C ALA A 10 -21.12 -26.17 43.90
N ARG A 11 -21.01 -26.07 42.57
CA ARG A 11 -20.06 -26.82 41.74
C ARG A 11 -19.48 -25.88 40.69
N SER A 12 -18.19 -26.04 40.41
CA SER A 12 -17.51 -25.35 39.31
C SER A 12 -16.71 -26.33 38.45
N LEU A 13 -16.02 -25.81 37.43
CA LEU A 13 -15.11 -26.53 36.56
C LEU A 13 -13.83 -25.71 36.37
N ASP A 14 -12.72 -26.39 36.15
CA ASP A 14 -11.51 -25.74 35.67
C ASP A 14 -11.68 -25.43 34.17
N PRO A 15 -11.32 -24.21 33.72
CA PRO A 15 -11.25 -23.88 32.31
C PRO A 15 -10.29 -24.82 31.58
N LEU A 16 -10.68 -25.29 30.41
CA LEU A 16 -9.76 -26.04 29.56
C LEU A 16 -8.73 -25.10 28.92
N PRO A 17 -7.53 -25.60 28.55
CA PRO A 17 -6.53 -24.79 27.88
C PRO A 17 -7.07 -24.09 26.63
N GLY A 18 -7.01 -22.76 26.63
CA GLY A 18 -7.48 -21.92 25.52
C GLY A 18 -9.00 -21.83 25.37
N GLU A 19 -9.78 -22.27 26.36
CA GLU A 19 -11.23 -22.24 26.33
C GLU A 19 -11.81 -20.82 26.28
N SER A 20 -12.92 -20.64 25.55
CA SER A 20 -13.67 -19.38 25.49
C SER A 20 -14.70 -19.28 26.61
N LEU A 21 -15.06 -18.05 26.98
CA LEU A 21 -16.14 -17.78 27.94
C LEU A 21 -17.44 -18.48 27.58
N ALA A 22 -17.78 -18.55 26.29
CA ALA A 22 -18.97 -19.26 25.83
C ALA A 22 -18.87 -20.78 26.09
N GLY A 23 -17.72 -21.40 25.78
CA GLY A 23 -17.46 -22.82 26.06
C GLY A 23 -17.54 -23.16 27.54
N PHE A 24 -16.87 -22.34 28.36
CA PHE A 24 -16.87 -22.49 29.81
C PHE A 24 -18.30 -22.43 30.38
N LEU A 25 -19.10 -21.44 29.96
CA LEU A 25 -20.50 -21.31 30.39
C LEU A 25 -21.36 -22.51 29.96
N LEU A 26 -21.13 -23.07 28.76
CA LEU A 26 -21.86 -24.25 28.30
C LEU A 26 -21.54 -25.46 29.18
N ARG A 27 -20.27 -25.71 29.48
CA ARG A 27 -19.81 -26.83 30.33
C ARG A 27 -20.26 -26.68 31.77
N LEU A 28 -20.14 -25.49 32.33
CA LEU A 28 -20.59 -25.17 33.68
C LEU A 28 -22.11 -25.29 33.82
N ALA A 29 -22.88 -24.79 32.86
CA ALA A 29 -24.33 -24.93 32.86
C ALA A 29 -24.78 -26.40 32.77
N TYR A 30 -24.11 -27.19 31.94
CA TYR A 30 -24.40 -28.62 31.83
C TYR A 30 -24.08 -29.36 33.13
N ARG A 31 -22.92 -29.12 33.75
CA ARG A 31 -22.55 -29.69 35.07
C ARG A 31 -23.53 -29.32 36.18
N MET A 32 -24.05 -28.09 36.16
CA MET A 32 -25.00 -27.58 37.15
C MET A 32 -26.44 -28.01 36.88
N GLY A 33 -26.74 -28.66 35.75
CA GLY A 33 -28.12 -28.94 35.33
C GLY A 33 -28.95 -27.67 35.11
N SER A 34 -28.31 -26.55 34.81
CA SER A 34 -28.94 -25.22 34.71
C SER A 34 -28.89 -24.67 33.28
N THR A 35 -29.46 -23.49 33.08
CA THR A 35 -29.41 -22.80 31.78
C THR A 35 -28.15 -21.94 31.69
N PRO A 36 -27.52 -21.81 30.51
CA PRO A 36 -26.39 -20.89 30.32
C PRO A 36 -26.70 -19.45 30.78
N HIS A 37 -27.92 -18.98 30.54
CA HIS A 37 -28.38 -17.65 30.99
C HIS A 37 -28.37 -17.52 32.51
N ARG A 38 -28.88 -18.52 33.23
CA ARG A 38 -28.90 -18.53 34.69
C ARG A 38 -27.49 -18.58 35.27
N VAL A 39 -26.62 -19.43 34.74
CA VAL A 39 -25.22 -19.52 35.18
C VAL A 39 -24.48 -18.21 34.92
N ALA A 40 -24.64 -17.60 33.74
CA ALA A 40 -24.06 -16.30 33.44
C ALA A 40 -24.52 -15.22 34.43
N SER A 41 -25.82 -15.19 34.74
CA SER A 41 -26.39 -14.25 35.72
C SER A 41 -25.82 -14.47 37.13
N LEU A 42 -25.66 -15.73 37.57
CA LEU A 42 -25.06 -16.07 38.86
C LEU A 42 -23.57 -15.70 38.93
N CYS A 43 -22.87 -15.72 37.80
CA CYS A 43 -21.48 -15.31 37.69
C CYS A 43 -21.28 -13.80 37.56
N GLY A 44 -22.35 -13.00 37.70
CA GLY A 44 -22.27 -11.54 37.56
C GLY A 44 -22.08 -11.04 36.12
N LEU A 45 -22.29 -11.90 35.11
CA LEU A 45 -22.27 -11.47 33.72
C LEU A 45 -23.53 -10.68 33.38
N THR A 46 -23.37 -9.66 32.53
CA THR A 46 -24.50 -8.91 32.00
C THR A 46 -25.38 -9.84 31.18
N CYS A 47 -26.66 -9.91 31.52
CA CYS A 47 -27.66 -10.70 30.80
C CYS A 47 -28.84 -9.81 30.41
N ARG A 48 -29.41 -10.06 29.22
CA ARG A 48 -30.67 -9.46 28.77
C ARG A 48 -31.78 -10.52 28.83
N SER A 49 -33.02 -10.14 28.61
CA SER A 49 -34.18 -11.05 28.71
C SER A 49 -34.04 -12.32 27.87
N ASP A 50 -33.37 -12.26 26.72
CA ASP A 50 -33.27 -13.34 25.73
C ASP A 50 -31.82 -13.71 25.33
N SER A 51 -30.81 -13.02 25.87
CA SER A 51 -29.45 -13.08 25.33
C SER A 51 -28.36 -12.79 26.36
N ILE A 52 -27.18 -13.38 26.13
CA ILE A 52 -25.94 -13.06 26.83
C ILE A 52 -25.09 -12.27 25.83
N PRO A 53 -24.92 -10.94 25.99
CA PRO A 53 -24.28 -10.08 25.00
C PRO A 53 -22.88 -10.58 24.58
N GLN A 54 -22.64 -10.73 23.26
CA GLN A 54 -21.37 -11.22 22.71
C GLN A 54 -20.18 -10.31 23.04
N GLU A 55 -20.44 -9.05 23.37
CA GLU A 55 -19.43 -8.06 23.75
C GLU A 55 -18.59 -8.50 24.94
N GLN A 56 -19.14 -9.35 25.83
CA GLN A 56 -18.44 -9.90 26.98
C GLN A 56 -17.32 -10.90 26.61
N LEU A 57 -17.35 -11.48 25.40
CA LEU A 57 -16.23 -12.27 24.89
C LEU A 57 -14.99 -11.41 24.64
N ARG A 58 -15.19 -10.13 24.34
CA ARG A 58 -14.09 -9.20 24.01
C ARG A 58 -13.32 -8.78 25.26
N GLY A 59 -13.99 -8.76 26.40
CA GLY A 59 -13.45 -8.41 27.70
C GLY A 59 -14.59 -8.17 28.69
N LEU A 60 -14.27 -8.29 29.96
CA LEU A 60 -15.17 -8.08 31.08
C LEU A 60 -14.75 -6.81 31.85
N SER A 61 -15.70 -6.17 32.53
CA SER A 61 -15.34 -5.10 33.48
C SER A 61 -14.57 -5.70 34.66
N PRO A 62 -13.74 -4.90 35.38
CA PRO A 62 -13.05 -5.38 36.57
C PRO A 62 -13.99 -6.05 37.58
N ASP A 63 -15.14 -5.42 37.84
CA ASP A 63 -16.17 -6.01 38.72
C ASP A 63 -16.67 -7.37 38.20
N ALA A 64 -16.97 -7.49 36.90
CA ALA A 64 -17.46 -8.75 36.33
C ALA A 64 -16.39 -9.86 36.38
N ILE A 65 -15.11 -9.50 36.26
CA ILE A 65 -13.98 -10.42 36.41
C ILE A 65 -13.93 -10.96 37.85
N GLU A 66 -13.98 -10.08 38.85
CA GLU A 66 -13.96 -10.47 40.25
C GLU A 66 -15.18 -11.31 40.65
N HIS A 67 -16.36 -10.95 40.14
CA HIS A 67 -17.58 -11.70 40.39
C HIS A 67 -17.54 -13.11 39.78
N LEU A 68 -17.12 -13.23 38.52
CA LEU A 68 -16.98 -14.54 37.87
C LEU A 68 -15.89 -15.37 38.56
N ALA A 69 -14.77 -14.76 38.93
CA ALA A 69 -13.69 -15.41 39.68
C ALA A 69 -14.21 -16.00 41.00
N ARG A 70 -14.91 -15.18 41.80
CA ARG A 70 -15.48 -15.63 43.07
C ARG A 70 -16.60 -16.66 42.90
N ALA A 71 -17.49 -16.46 41.94
CA ALA A 71 -18.63 -17.33 41.72
C ALA A 71 -18.22 -18.72 41.22
N ALA A 72 -17.25 -18.79 40.30
CA ALA A 72 -16.79 -20.01 39.66
C ALA A 72 -15.50 -20.58 40.29
N HIS A 73 -15.05 -20.08 41.45
CA HIS A 73 -13.80 -20.51 42.10
C HIS A 73 -12.57 -20.45 41.16
N LEU A 74 -12.51 -19.40 40.34
CA LEU A 74 -11.41 -19.14 39.42
C LEU A 74 -10.54 -18.00 39.94
N THR A 75 -9.31 -17.96 39.47
CA THR A 75 -8.43 -16.80 39.62
C THR A 75 -8.76 -15.72 38.58
N VAL A 76 -8.39 -14.48 38.88
CA VAL A 76 -8.53 -13.35 37.92
C VAL A 76 -7.84 -13.64 36.57
N PRO A 77 -6.60 -14.18 36.52
CA PRO A 77 -5.95 -14.54 35.27
C PRO A 77 -6.71 -15.61 34.46
N GLU A 78 -7.29 -16.62 35.12
CA GLU A 78 -8.08 -17.65 34.44
C GLU A 78 -9.34 -17.05 33.80
N VAL A 79 -10.03 -16.15 34.49
CA VAL A 79 -11.18 -15.43 33.94
C VAL A 79 -10.78 -14.56 32.74
N GLN A 80 -9.66 -13.85 32.84
CA GLN A 80 -9.15 -13.05 31.73
C GLN A 80 -8.79 -13.92 30.52
N ALA A 81 -8.25 -15.12 30.75
CA ALA A 81 -7.89 -16.09 29.71
C ALA A 81 -9.11 -16.67 28.95
N LEU A 82 -10.32 -16.59 29.52
CA LEU A 82 -11.57 -16.94 28.83
C LEU A 82 -12.02 -15.88 27.80
N THR A 83 -11.37 -14.72 27.74
CA THR A 83 -11.76 -13.57 26.91
C THR A 83 -10.68 -13.18 25.90
N LEU A 84 -11.09 -12.53 24.80
CA LEU A 84 -10.20 -12.06 23.75
C LEU A 84 -9.28 -10.91 24.18
N GLN A 85 -9.48 -10.35 25.38
CA GLN A 85 -8.65 -9.26 25.92
C GLN A 85 -7.17 -9.66 26.01
N SER A 86 -6.89 -10.93 26.30
CA SER A 86 -5.53 -11.49 26.33
C SER A 86 -4.82 -11.44 24.95
N LEU A 87 -5.59 -11.47 23.86
CA LEU A 87 -5.09 -11.45 22.49
C LEU A 87 -4.97 -10.04 21.91
N THR A 88 -5.42 -9.00 22.61
CA THR A 88 -5.38 -7.61 22.13
C THR A 88 -3.95 -7.13 21.82
N ARG A 89 -2.95 -7.62 22.55
CA ARG A 89 -1.54 -7.26 22.33
C ARG A 89 -0.95 -7.90 21.07
N THR A 90 -1.37 -9.12 20.74
CA THR A 90 -0.81 -9.92 19.63
C THR A 90 -1.63 -9.83 18.36
N TYR A 91 -2.91 -9.44 18.47
CA TYR A 91 -3.82 -9.26 17.36
C TYR A 91 -4.43 -7.84 17.39
N PRO A 92 -3.74 -6.84 16.79
CA PRO A 92 -4.15 -5.43 16.81
C PRO A 92 -5.59 -5.12 16.37
N PRO A 93 -6.21 -5.86 15.44
CA PRO A 93 -7.63 -5.63 15.10
C PRO A 93 -8.57 -5.67 16.31
N LEU A 94 -8.23 -6.40 17.39
CA LEU A 94 -8.99 -6.39 18.64
C LEU A 94 -8.80 -5.12 19.45
N ALA A 95 -7.64 -4.46 19.40
CA ALA A 95 -7.37 -3.23 20.18
C ALA A 95 -8.27 -2.07 19.76
N ARG A 96 -8.71 -2.07 18.50
CA ARG A 96 -9.63 -1.07 17.95
C ARG A 96 -11.07 -1.20 18.48
N LEU A 97 -11.39 -2.28 19.19
CA LEU A 97 -12.68 -2.52 19.84
C LEU A 97 -12.64 -2.01 21.28
N ARG A 98 -13.00 -0.73 21.52
CA ARG A 98 -13.12 -0.21 22.89
C ARG A 98 -14.11 -1.06 23.69
N ALA A 99 -13.68 -1.57 24.84
CA ALA A 99 -14.57 -2.15 25.85
C ALA A 99 -15.45 -1.02 26.44
N GLY A 100 -16.76 -1.23 26.52
CA GLY A 100 -17.66 -0.36 27.31
C GLY A 100 -18.51 0.70 26.59
N GLN A 101 -18.36 0.95 25.27
CA GLN A 101 -19.29 1.85 24.56
C GLN A 101 -20.51 1.10 24.01
N ALA A 102 -21.65 1.25 24.68
CA ALA A 102 -22.94 0.65 24.34
C ALA A 102 -23.61 1.21 23.06
N ASN A 103 -23.10 2.32 22.50
CA ASN A 103 -23.70 2.99 21.35
C ASN A 103 -23.00 2.69 20.02
N ILE A 104 -23.04 1.44 19.58
CA ILE A 104 -22.69 1.06 18.19
C ILE A 104 -23.63 -0.03 17.67
N GLY A 105 -24.94 0.18 17.77
CA GLY A 105 -25.96 -0.73 17.23
C GLY A 105 -25.99 -0.87 15.69
N SER A 106 -25.04 -0.29 14.95
CA SER A 106 -25.04 -0.28 13.47
C SER A 106 -23.67 -0.52 12.82
N LYS A 107 -22.54 -0.43 13.54
CA LYS A 107 -21.18 -0.70 12.98
C LYS A 107 -20.59 -2.06 13.38
N LEU A 108 -21.45 -3.00 13.82
CA LEU A 108 -21.08 -4.33 14.34
C LEU A 108 -20.43 -5.28 13.31
N ASN A 109 -20.17 -4.84 12.08
CA ASN A 109 -19.21 -5.49 11.17
C ASN A 109 -17.79 -4.95 11.42
N ILE A 110 -17.24 -5.22 12.61
CA ILE A 110 -15.85 -4.85 12.89
C ILE A 110 -14.90 -5.78 12.12
N ASN A 111 -14.53 -5.32 10.92
CA ASN A 111 -13.14 -5.17 10.47
C ASN A 111 -12.15 -6.28 10.87
N TRP A 112 -12.44 -7.54 10.54
CA TRP A 112 -11.54 -8.67 10.78
C TRP A 112 -11.17 -8.91 12.26
N ALA A 113 -11.85 -8.27 13.21
CA ALA A 113 -11.47 -8.36 14.62
C ALA A 113 -12.01 -9.63 15.29
N VAL A 114 -13.27 -9.97 15.01
CA VAL A 114 -13.96 -11.14 15.58
C VAL A 114 -14.88 -11.73 14.53
N ASN A 115 -14.96 -13.06 14.47
CA ASN A 115 -15.99 -13.77 13.73
C ASN A 115 -17.32 -13.65 14.49
N PRO A 116 -18.40 -13.13 13.88
CA PRO A 116 -19.71 -13.15 14.51
C PRO A 116 -20.19 -14.59 14.75
N ASP A 117 -19.83 -15.50 13.85
CA ASP A 117 -20.24 -16.90 13.86
C ASP A 117 -19.13 -17.75 14.48
N SER A 118 -19.48 -18.61 15.45
CA SER A 118 -18.48 -19.47 16.11
C SER A 118 -18.02 -20.58 15.16
N ARG A 119 -16.70 -20.65 14.98
CA ARG A 119 -16.03 -21.78 14.30
C ARG A 119 -15.71 -22.88 15.33
N TYR A 120 -15.58 -24.12 14.88
CA TYR A 120 -15.25 -25.24 15.75
C TYR A 120 -14.54 -26.39 15.05
N CYS A 121 -13.82 -27.21 15.82
CA CYS A 121 -13.31 -28.50 15.37
C CYS A 121 -14.11 -29.62 16.05
N PRO A 122 -14.77 -30.53 15.30
CA PRO A 122 -15.53 -31.64 15.87
C PRO A 122 -14.70 -32.49 16.84
N HIS A 123 -13.44 -32.75 16.51
CA HIS A 123 -12.52 -33.56 17.31
C HIS A 123 -12.15 -32.87 18.64
N CYS A 124 -11.83 -31.58 18.63
CA CYS A 124 -11.58 -30.81 19.86
C CYS A 124 -12.81 -30.76 20.77
N LEU A 125 -14.03 -30.69 20.20
CA LEU A 125 -15.28 -30.69 20.98
C LEU A 125 -15.61 -32.07 21.59
N ARG A 126 -15.20 -33.16 20.93
CA ARG A 126 -15.29 -34.51 21.49
C ARG A 126 -14.43 -34.66 22.74
N GLY A 127 -13.31 -33.95 22.76
CA GLY A 127 -12.37 -33.93 23.86
C GLY A 127 -11.23 -34.94 23.70
N ASN A 128 -10.31 -34.92 24.65
CA ASN A 128 -9.07 -35.71 24.63
C ASN A 128 -9.16 -37.05 25.37
N GLY A 129 -10.35 -37.52 25.72
CA GLY A 129 -10.55 -38.75 26.51
C GLY A 129 -10.29 -38.61 28.02
N SER A 130 -9.99 -37.41 28.53
CA SER A 130 -9.95 -37.21 29.99
C SER A 130 -11.36 -37.30 30.59
N PRO A 131 -11.53 -37.82 31.82
CA PRO A 131 -12.85 -38.00 32.43
C PRO A 131 -13.70 -36.71 32.44
N VAL A 132 -13.06 -35.56 32.64
CA VAL A 132 -13.73 -34.25 32.62
C VAL A 132 -14.25 -33.91 31.23
N GLN A 133 -13.49 -34.20 30.17
CA GLN A 133 -13.91 -33.91 28.79
C GLN A 133 -14.87 -34.96 28.24
N GLU A 134 -14.82 -36.21 28.70
CA GLU A 134 -15.85 -37.20 28.39
C GLU A 134 -17.20 -36.85 29.02
N ALA A 135 -17.20 -36.39 30.27
CA ALA A 135 -18.43 -36.04 30.99
C ALA A 135 -19.04 -34.70 30.54
N PHE A 136 -18.21 -33.70 30.22
CA PHE A 136 -18.67 -32.34 29.97
C PHE A 136 -18.31 -31.82 28.57
N GLY A 137 -17.68 -32.61 27.71
CA GLY A 137 -17.22 -32.17 26.40
C GLY A 137 -15.86 -31.45 26.45
N GLY A 138 -15.21 -31.41 25.29
CA GLY A 138 -13.94 -30.74 25.09
C GLY A 138 -14.03 -29.21 24.96
N ALA A 139 -12.90 -28.59 24.68
CA ALA A 139 -12.74 -27.14 24.73
C ALA A 139 -13.31 -26.45 23.48
N TRP A 140 -14.13 -25.43 23.68
CA TRP A 140 -14.40 -24.41 22.67
C TRP A 140 -13.26 -23.40 22.67
N GLN A 141 -12.39 -23.44 21.66
CA GLN A 141 -11.19 -22.60 21.67
C GLN A 141 -11.53 -21.12 21.47
N LEU A 142 -11.01 -20.27 22.35
CA LEU A 142 -11.13 -18.82 22.30
C LEU A 142 -10.65 -18.24 20.95
N ARG A 143 -9.58 -18.81 20.40
CA ARG A 143 -8.98 -18.34 19.14
C ARG A 143 -9.87 -18.59 17.91
N TRP A 144 -10.81 -19.52 17.96
CA TRP A 144 -11.75 -19.78 16.85
C TRP A 144 -12.67 -18.58 16.54
N HIS A 145 -12.78 -17.64 17.48
CA HIS A 145 -13.47 -16.39 17.27
C HIS A 145 -12.66 -15.37 16.45
N LEU A 146 -11.42 -15.67 16.04
CA LEU A 146 -10.62 -14.81 15.17
C LEU A 146 -10.76 -15.25 13.70
N PRO A 147 -10.98 -14.32 12.75
CA PRO A 147 -11.04 -14.67 11.32
C PRO A 147 -9.78 -15.36 10.80
N VAL A 148 -8.62 -15.02 11.35
CA VAL A 148 -7.31 -15.60 11.00
C VAL A 148 -7.11 -17.04 11.52
N VAL A 149 -8.13 -17.62 12.16
CA VAL A 149 -8.13 -19.00 12.64
C VAL A 149 -9.23 -19.77 11.91
N PHE A 150 -8.82 -20.53 10.91
CA PHE A 150 -9.69 -21.26 9.97
C PHE A 150 -9.40 -22.76 9.93
N ALA A 151 -8.28 -23.23 10.47
CA ALA A 151 -7.95 -24.66 10.57
C ALA A 151 -7.54 -25.08 11.99
N CYS A 152 -7.74 -26.36 12.30
CA CYS A 152 -7.24 -27.00 13.50
C CYS A 152 -5.93 -27.71 13.18
N THR A 153 -4.81 -27.20 13.71
CA THR A 153 -3.48 -27.81 13.50
C THR A 153 -3.27 -29.06 14.36
N GLN A 154 -4.12 -29.33 15.35
CA GLN A 154 -4.05 -30.56 16.14
C GLN A 154 -4.71 -31.75 15.43
N HIS A 155 -5.80 -31.50 14.68
CA HIS A 155 -6.59 -32.54 14.01
C HIS A 155 -6.52 -32.44 12.47
N LEU A 156 -5.62 -31.59 11.96
CA LEU A 156 -5.30 -31.42 10.54
C LEU A 156 -6.53 -31.23 9.64
N CYS A 157 -7.48 -30.41 10.11
CA CYS A 157 -8.74 -30.19 9.40
C CYS A 157 -9.12 -28.71 9.36
N LEU A 158 -9.91 -28.31 8.36
CA LEU A 158 -10.58 -27.02 8.40
C LEU A 158 -11.56 -26.98 9.58
N LEU A 159 -11.73 -25.79 10.16
CA LEU A 159 -12.78 -25.56 11.15
C LEU A 159 -14.14 -25.50 10.45
N GLU A 160 -15.14 -26.00 11.15
CA GLU A 160 -16.53 -25.93 10.75
C GLU A 160 -17.16 -24.64 11.29
N ASN A 161 -18.13 -24.10 10.58
CA ASN A 161 -18.86 -22.88 10.99
C ASN A 161 -20.39 -23.06 11.01
N THR A 162 -20.89 -24.22 10.56
CA THR A 162 -22.32 -24.53 10.44
C THR A 162 -22.64 -25.87 11.10
N CYS A 163 -23.87 -26.01 11.57
CA CYS A 163 -24.35 -27.28 12.12
C CYS A 163 -24.56 -28.31 10.99
N PRO A 164 -24.10 -29.57 11.13
CA PRO A 164 -24.28 -30.60 10.11
C PRO A 164 -25.75 -30.99 9.87
N ARG A 165 -26.64 -30.75 10.84
CA ARG A 165 -28.08 -31.06 10.72
C ARG A 165 -28.91 -29.89 10.21
N CYS A 166 -28.79 -28.71 10.84
CA CYS A 166 -29.66 -27.59 10.51
C CYS A 166 -29.02 -26.59 9.53
N THR A 167 -27.75 -26.80 9.13
CA THR A 167 -26.95 -25.96 8.21
C THR A 167 -26.80 -24.48 8.58
N GLN A 168 -27.43 -24.04 9.67
CA GLN A 168 -27.30 -22.70 10.22
C GLN A 168 -25.93 -22.50 10.90
N PRO A 169 -25.34 -21.29 10.82
CA PRO A 169 -24.19 -20.90 11.62
C PRO A 169 -24.43 -21.08 13.12
N LEU A 170 -23.42 -21.48 13.89
CA LEU A 170 -23.58 -21.81 15.33
C LEU A 170 -23.76 -20.60 16.24
N SER A 171 -23.40 -19.41 15.77
CA SER A 171 -23.70 -18.16 16.43
C SER A 171 -24.28 -17.24 15.39
N GLY A 172 -25.37 -16.56 15.73
CA GLY A 172 -26.14 -15.77 14.79
C GLY A 172 -26.94 -14.68 15.50
N ARG A 173 -27.50 -13.79 14.70
CA ARG A 173 -28.23 -12.62 15.17
C ARG A 173 -29.55 -13.05 15.83
N VAL A 174 -29.68 -12.87 17.15
CA VAL A 174 -30.95 -13.02 17.86
C VAL A 174 -31.70 -11.70 17.72
N ILE A 175 -32.77 -11.72 16.91
CA ILE A 175 -33.73 -10.64 16.65
C ILE A 175 -33.10 -9.38 16.01
N ARG A 176 -32.02 -8.79 16.58
CA ARG A 176 -31.10 -7.81 15.96
C ARG A 176 -29.67 -7.77 16.54
N ARG A 177 -29.30 -8.65 17.50
CA ARG A 177 -28.04 -8.56 18.28
C ARG A 177 -27.32 -9.90 18.36
N TYR A 178 -26.02 -9.91 18.63
CA TYR A 178 -25.24 -11.14 18.80
C TYR A 178 -25.20 -11.58 20.26
N SER A 179 -25.36 -12.89 20.50
CA SER A 179 -25.33 -13.53 21.81
C SER A 179 -24.17 -14.53 21.86
N LEU A 180 -23.50 -14.68 23.02
CA LEU A 180 -22.45 -15.68 23.24
C LEU A 180 -22.94 -17.11 22.98
N VAL A 181 -24.19 -17.37 23.36
CA VAL A 181 -24.83 -18.68 23.26
C VAL A 181 -26.21 -18.50 22.62
N GLN A 182 -26.53 -19.34 21.63
CA GLN A 182 -27.88 -19.40 21.05
C GLN A 182 -28.84 -20.06 22.05
N ILE A 183 -30.07 -19.53 22.13
CA ILE A 183 -31.14 -20.02 23.02
C ILE A 183 -30.61 -20.30 24.45
N PRO A 184 -30.09 -19.29 25.16
CA PRO A 184 -29.35 -19.50 26.42
C PRO A 184 -30.24 -19.94 27.59
N HIS A 185 -31.56 -20.05 27.40
CA HIS A 185 -32.54 -20.46 28.40
C HIS A 185 -32.85 -21.96 28.38
N VAL A 186 -32.24 -22.74 27.49
CA VAL A 186 -32.41 -24.19 27.44
C VAL A 186 -31.30 -24.88 28.26
N SER A 187 -31.72 -25.66 29.26
CA SER A 187 -30.86 -26.53 30.08
C SER A 187 -30.75 -27.94 29.48
N GLY A 188 -29.88 -28.77 30.05
CA GLY A 188 -29.78 -30.20 29.72
C GLY A 188 -29.09 -30.56 28.40
N LEU A 189 -28.82 -29.59 27.52
CA LEU A 189 -28.04 -29.82 26.30
C LEU A 189 -26.54 -29.89 26.59
N HIS A 190 -25.92 -30.99 26.15
CA HIS A 190 -24.48 -31.20 26.20
C HIS A 190 -23.73 -30.05 25.50
N PRO A 191 -22.53 -29.64 25.96
CA PRO A 191 -21.80 -28.50 25.39
C PRO A 191 -21.42 -28.67 23.91
N GLY A 192 -21.25 -29.91 23.46
CA GLY A 192 -21.06 -30.29 22.04
C GLY A 192 -22.34 -30.39 21.20
N GLN A 193 -23.52 -29.99 21.72
CA GLN A 193 -24.77 -30.03 20.96
C GLN A 193 -25.16 -28.66 20.39
N CYS A 194 -25.70 -28.69 19.17
CA CYS A 194 -26.20 -27.51 18.47
C CYS A 194 -27.37 -26.87 19.22
N ARG A 195 -27.24 -25.56 19.47
CA ARG A 195 -28.25 -24.72 20.14
C ARG A 195 -29.03 -23.82 19.17
N ASN A 196 -28.86 -24.00 17.86
CA ASN A 196 -29.73 -23.34 16.88
C ASN A 196 -31.16 -23.86 17.03
N ARG A 197 -32.14 -23.08 16.56
CA ARG A 197 -33.53 -23.55 16.52
C ARG A 197 -33.64 -24.74 15.56
N ALA A 198 -34.46 -25.72 15.91
CA ALA A 198 -34.76 -26.83 15.01
C ALA A 198 -35.39 -26.29 13.71
N PRO A 199 -35.01 -26.83 12.54
CA PRO A 199 -35.67 -26.48 11.28
C PRO A 199 -37.14 -26.90 11.34
N GLY A 200 -38.06 -25.96 11.08
CA GLY A 200 -39.50 -26.18 11.15
C GLY A 200 -40.31 -24.88 10.97
N PRO A 201 -41.65 -24.96 10.86
CA PRO A 201 -42.51 -23.78 10.72
C PRO A 201 -42.34 -22.84 11.92
N PRO A 202 -42.52 -21.52 11.73
CA PRO A 202 -42.34 -20.54 12.79
C PRO A 202 -43.20 -20.92 14.00
N PRO A 203 -42.61 -20.96 15.22
CA PRO A 203 -43.35 -21.33 16.41
C PRO A 203 -44.50 -20.33 16.65
N LYS A 204 -45.61 -20.82 17.21
CA LYS A 204 -46.64 -19.94 17.79
C LYS A 204 -45.97 -18.97 18.78
N PRO A 205 -46.46 -17.73 18.97
CA PRO A 205 -45.79 -16.68 19.76
C PRO A 205 -45.39 -17.08 21.19
N TRP A 206 -46.06 -18.08 21.76
CA TRP A 206 -45.90 -18.59 23.13
C TRP A 206 -45.13 -19.92 23.22
N ALA A 207 -44.76 -20.54 22.10
CA ALA A 207 -44.06 -21.83 22.12
C ALA A 207 -42.57 -21.65 22.43
N ARG A 208 -42.05 -22.44 23.37
CA ARG A 208 -40.62 -22.46 23.71
C ARG A 208 -39.82 -22.91 22.49
N ALA A 209 -38.71 -22.23 22.21
CA ALA A 209 -37.84 -22.58 21.10
C ALA A 209 -37.25 -23.99 21.30
N VAL A 210 -37.53 -24.89 20.37
CA VAL A 210 -36.95 -26.24 20.36
C VAL A 210 -35.54 -26.17 19.76
N PRO A 211 -34.50 -26.63 20.47
CA PRO A 211 -33.14 -26.65 19.96
C PRO A 211 -32.95 -27.77 18.92
N CYS A 212 -32.02 -27.59 17.99
CA CYS A 212 -31.64 -28.58 17.00
C CYS A 212 -31.03 -29.85 17.63
N GLY A 213 -30.21 -29.68 18.68
CA GLY A 213 -29.67 -30.78 19.48
C GLY A 213 -28.66 -31.70 18.78
N ALA A 214 -28.33 -31.45 17.52
CA ALA A 214 -27.36 -32.25 16.77
C ALA A 214 -25.97 -32.22 17.44
N ARG A 215 -25.30 -33.37 17.52
CA ARG A 215 -23.91 -33.47 17.99
C ARG A 215 -22.98 -32.81 16.98
N LEU A 216 -22.26 -31.78 17.41
CA LEU A 216 -21.27 -31.05 16.61
C LEU A 216 -19.93 -31.78 16.59
N ASP A 217 -19.69 -32.63 17.57
CA ASP A 217 -18.54 -33.49 17.73
C ASP A 217 -18.74 -34.88 17.11
N ALA A 218 -19.83 -35.09 16.38
CA ALA A 218 -19.99 -36.30 15.57
C ALA A 218 -19.05 -36.24 14.35
N PRO A 219 -18.49 -37.39 13.92
CA PRO A 219 -17.82 -37.46 12.63
C PRO A 219 -18.77 -37.01 11.52
N ARG A 220 -18.23 -36.32 10.52
CA ARG A 220 -18.99 -35.86 9.37
C ARG A 220 -18.37 -36.45 8.12
N ASP A 221 -19.20 -36.95 7.22
CA ASP A 221 -18.77 -37.24 5.86
C ASP A 221 -18.43 -35.92 5.17
N VAL A 222 -17.15 -35.76 4.81
CA VAL A 222 -16.55 -34.48 4.46
C VAL A 222 -17.12 -33.97 3.13
N ALA A 223 -17.65 -32.75 3.13
CA ALA A 223 -17.96 -32.02 1.89
C ALA A 223 -16.66 -31.71 1.14
N ALA A 224 -16.63 -31.96 -0.17
CA ALA A 224 -15.50 -31.74 -1.11
C ALA A 224 -14.21 -31.25 -0.44
N ALA A 225 -13.41 -32.18 0.07
CA ALA A 225 -12.17 -31.86 0.74
C ALA A 225 -11.22 -31.16 -0.24
N LEU A 226 -10.51 -30.14 0.24
CA LEU A 226 -9.32 -29.65 -0.46
C LEU A 226 -8.39 -30.82 -0.77
N SER A 227 -7.63 -30.72 -1.86
CA SER A 227 -6.59 -31.71 -2.16
C SER A 227 -5.63 -31.83 -0.96
N PRO A 228 -4.99 -32.99 -0.72
CA PRO A 228 -4.05 -33.15 0.39
C PRO A 228 -2.95 -32.09 0.40
N LEU A 229 -2.47 -31.68 -0.78
CA LEU A 229 -1.45 -30.63 -0.92
C LEU A 229 -1.99 -29.24 -0.56
N ASP A 230 -3.19 -28.88 -1.01
CA ASP A 230 -3.82 -27.60 -0.63
C ASP A 230 -4.12 -27.54 0.86
N MET A 231 -4.55 -28.66 1.45
CA MET A 231 -4.75 -28.77 2.90
C MET A 231 -3.43 -28.55 3.65
N GLN A 232 -2.32 -29.10 3.15
CA GLN A 232 -1.00 -28.89 3.75
C GLN A 232 -0.62 -27.39 3.75
N HIS A 233 -0.74 -26.70 2.62
CA HIS A 233 -0.46 -25.25 2.54
C HIS A 233 -1.32 -24.43 3.52
N VAL A 234 -2.61 -24.79 3.63
CA VAL A 234 -3.55 -24.16 4.57
C VAL A 234 -3.15 -24.42 6.03
N LEU A 235 -2.73 -25.64 6.37
CA LEU A 235 -2.29 -26.01 7.71
C LEU A 235 -0.98 -25.33 8.09
N ASP A 236 -0.01 -25.26 7.17
CA ASP A 236 1.26 -24.58 7.37
C ASP A 236 1.05 -23.08 7.64
N LEU A 237 0.17 -22.44 6.85
CA LEU A 237 -0.23 -21.06 7.11
C LEU A 237 -0.87 -20.93 8.50
N GLN A 238 -1.82 -21.80 8.84
CA GLN A 238 -2.49 -21.72 10.15
C GLN A 238 -1.51 -21.90 11.30
N HIS A 239 -0.52 -22.80 11.17
CA HIS A 239 0.54 -23.00 12.14
C HIS A 239 1.35 -21.71 12.34
N ASN A 240 1.80 -21.10 11.24
CA ASN A 240 2.53 -19.83 11.27
C ASN A 240 1.72 -18.70 11.93
N LEU A 241 0.42 -18.59 11.63
CA LEU A 241 -0.46 -17.61 12.28
C LEU A 241 -0.63 -17.89 13.78
N ASN A 242 -0.71 -19.16 14.19
CA ASN A 242 -0.83 -19.55 15.60
C ASN A 242 0.41 -19.17 16.42
N LEU A 243 1.61 -19.30 15.85
CA LEU A 243 2.86 -18.87 16.47
C LEU A 243 2.87 -17.35 16.71
N ARG A 244 2.42 -16.56 15.74
CA ARG A 244 2.33 -15.09 15.85
C ARG A 244 1.28 -14.62 16.87
N LEU A 245 0.21 -15.39 17.06
CA LEU A 245 -0.78 -15.14 18.12
C LEU A 245 -0.25 -15.49 19.53
N ALA A 246 0.87 -16.22 19.63
CA ALA A 246 1.46 -16.72 20.88
C ALA A 246 3.00 -16.48 20.94
N PRO A 247 3.49 -15.24 20.88
CA PRO A 247 4.91 -14.93 20.66
C PRO A 247 5.83 -15.40 21.79
N GLY A 248 5.31 -15.70 22.99
CA GLY A 248 6.08 -16.34 24.06
C GLY A 248 6.63 -17.74 23.72
N ARG A 249 6.29 -18.29 22.54
CA ARG A 249 6.84 -19.53 21.97
C ARG A 249 7.78 -19.32 20.77
N LEU A 250 8.02 -18.07 20.36
CA LEU A 250 8.94 -17.74 19.26
C LEU A 250 10.34 -17.52 19.84
N GLY A 251 11.26 -18.47 19.60
CA GLY A 251 12.69 -18.18 19.65
C GLY A 251 13.02 -17.12 18.60
N GLY A 252 13.87 -16.16 18.94
CA GLY A 252 14.13 -14.95 18.16
C GLY A 252 14.44 -15.21 16.69
N THR A 253 13.44 -15.05 15.83
CA THR A 253 13.63 -14.92 14.37
C THR A 253 13.63 -13.43 14.00
N ALA A 254 14.13 -13.10 12.81
CA ALA A 254 14.21 -11.72 12.28
C ALA A 254 12.87 -10.94 12.31
N ASP A 255 11.74 -11.65 12.37
CA ASP A 255 10.39 -11.10 12.55
C ASP A 255 10.10 -10.52 13.95
N GLY A 256 11.03 -10.69 14.90
CA GLY A 256 10.95 -10.13 16.25
C GLY A 256 11.00 -8.60 16.30
N GLN A 257 11.34 -7.92 15.19
CA GLN A 257 11.49 -6.47 15.17
C GLN A 257 10.16 -5.71 14.98
N THR A 258 9.11 -6.30 14.39
CA THR A 258 7.78 -5.64 14.29
C THR A 258 6.57 -6.62 14.33
N PRO A 259 6.33 -7.39 15.41
CA PRO A 259 5.24 -8.38 15.47
C PRO A 259 3.84 -7.78 15.22
N HIS A 260 3.66 -6.51 15.57
CA HIS A 260 2.36 -5.84 15.59
C HIS A 260 1.85 -5.43 14.19
N THR A 261 2.68 -5.41 13.15
CA THR A 261 2.23 -4.97 11.81
C THR A 261 1.83 -6.13 10.91
N TYR A 262 2.18 -7.38 11.24
CA TYR A 262 1.94 -8.53 10.36
C TYR A 262 0.44 -8.75 10.08
N PHE A 263 -0.41 -8.79 11.11
CA PHE A 263 -1.85 -8.98 10.91
C PHE A 263 -2.52 -7.80 10.18
N PRO A 264 -2.23 -6.52 10.52
CA PRO A 264 -2.65 -5.40 9.69
C PRO A 264 -2.24 -5.51 8.22
N ASP A 265 -1.00 -5.91 7.94
CA ASP A 265 -0.50 -6.12 6.58
C ASP A 265 -1.28 -7.23 5.88
N LEU A 266 -1.41 -8.41 6.52
CA LEU A 266 -2.13 -9.57 6.00
C LEU A 266 -3.59 -9.23 5.63
N ILE A 267 -4.29 -8.55 6.54
CA ILE A 267 -5.69 -8.15 6.34
C ILE A 267 -5.81 -7.11 5.22
N THR A 268 -4.86 -6.17 5.13
CA THR A 268 -4.85 -5.15 4.09
C THR A 268 -4.57 -5.76 2.73
N THR A 269 -3.63 -6.70 2.64
CA THR A 269 -3.33 -7.46 1.43
C THR A 269 -4.50 -8.35 1.01
N ALA A 270 -5.18 -9.02 1.94
CA ALA A 270 -6.40 -9.79 1.64
C ALA A 270 -7.51 -8.88 1.04
N ARG A 271 -7.69 -7.68 1.57
CA ARG A 271 -8.63 -6.68 1.02
C ARG A 271 -8.19 -6.20 -0.35
N LEU A 272 -6.89 -5.97 -0.56
CA LEU A 272 -6.33 -5.59 -1.84
C LEU A 272 -6.63 -6.65 -2.90
N ILE A 273 -6.32 -7.92 -2.62
CA ILE A 273 -6.59 -9.07 -3.50
C ILE A 273 -8.08 -9.14 -3.86
N THR A 274 -8.97 -9.00 -2.87
CA THR A 274 -10.42 -9.01 -3.10
C THR A 274 -10.85 -7.90 -4.08
N LEU A 275 -10.27 -6.71 -3.97
CA LEU A 275 -10.65 -5.55 -4.80
C LEU A 275 -10.02 -5.58 -6.20
N SER A 276 -8.86 -6.21 -6.34
CA SER A 276 -8.13 -6.39 -7.60
C SER A 276 -8.39 -7.73 -8.29
N TRP A 277 -9.27 -8.58 -7.73
CA TRP A 277 -9.56 -9.90 -8.29
C TRP A 277 -10.02 -9.79 -9.77
N PRO A 278 -9.54 -10.66 -10.70
CA PRO A 278 -8.78 -11.90 -10.50
C PRO A 278 -7.24 -11.79 -10.49
N GLN A 279 -6.65 -10.59 -10.40
CA GLN A 279 -5.18 -10.43 -10.49
C GLN A 279 -4.38 -11.18 -9.43
N GLY A 280 -5.01 -11.59 -8.31
CA GLY A 280 -4.37 -12.36 -7.26
C GLY A 280 -4.40 -13.88 -7.45
N ALA A 281 -4.99 -14.40 -8.53
CA ALA A 281 -5.13 -15.84 -8.74
C ALA A 281 -3.79 -16.59 -8.80
N SER A 282 -2.74 -15.96 -9.35
CA SER A 282 -1.39 -16.52 -9.44
C SER A 282 -0.68 -16.66 -8.09
N LEU A 283 -1.23 -16.08 -7.01
CA LEU A 283 -0.70 -16.21 -5.66
C LEU A 283 -1.15 -17.50 -4.96
N LEU A 284 -2.01 -18.28 -5.63
CA LEU A 284 -2.57 -19.52 -5.11
C LEU A 284 -1.98 -20.72 -5.87
N PRO A 285 -1.74 -21.84 -5.18
CA PRO A 285 -1.09 -23.02 -5.76
C PRO A 285 -2.03 -23.86 -6.64
N SER A 286 -3.34 -23.69 -6.52
CA SER A 286 -4.34 -24.48 -7.26
C SER A 286 -5.54 -23.64 -7.71
N THR A 287 -6.20 -24.10 -8.78
CA THR A 287 -7.44 -23.48 -9.29
C THR A 287 -8.57 -23.62 -8.29
N THR A 288 -8.66 -24.73 -7.55
CA THR A 288 -9.69 -24.93 -6.51
C THR A 288 -9.63 -23.85 -5.43
N LEU A 289 -8.43 -23.46 -4.99
CA LEU A 289 -8.27 -22.35 -4.05
C LEU A 289 -8.61 -21.00 -4.69
N ALA A 290 -8.26 -20.81 -5.97
CA ALA A 290 -8.63 -19.60 -6.70
C ALA A 290 -10.15 -19.47 -6.85
N ASP A 291 -10.87 -20.57 -7.13
CA ASP A 291 -12.33 -20.61 -7.25
C ASP A 291 -13.02 -20.22 -5.93
N LEU A 292 -12.47 -20.63 -4.78
CA LEU A 292 -12.97 -20.21 -3.46
C LEU A 292 -12.85 -18.70 -3.26
N VAL A 293 -11.76 -18.09 -3.73
CA VAL A 293 -11.58 -16.63 -3.67
C VAL A 293 -12.47 -15.95 -4.71
N ASP A 294 -12.63 -16.53 -5.90
CA ASP A 294 -13.53 -16.02 -6.94
C ASP A 294 -14.97 -15.98 -6.47
N GLU A 295 -15.50 -17.06 -5.90
CA GLU A 295 -16.86 -17.11 -5.36
C GLU A 295 -17.10 -15.98 -4.34
N TYR A 296 -16.13 -15.72 -3.47
CA TYR A 296 -16.18 -14.65 -2.49
C TYR A 296 -16.04 -13.24 -3.11
N ALA A 297 -15.13 -13.06 -4.07
CA ALA A 297 -14.82 -11.78 -4.68
C ALA A 297 -15.86 -11.37 -5.75
N THR A 298 -16.36 -12.30 -6.55
CA THR A 298 -17.35 -12.10 -7.61
C THR A 298 -18.68 -11.63 -7.04
N ALA A 299 -19.16 -12.24 -5.95
CA ALA A 299 -20.33 -11.80 -5.20
C ALA A 299 -20.20 -10.34 -4.70
N TYR A 300 -18.97 -9.84 -4.59
CA TYR A 300 -18.65 -8.50 -4.11
C TYR A 300 -18.50 -7.47 -5.23
N VAL A 301 -17.75 -7.81 -6.28
CA VAL A 301 -17.47 -6.91 -7.42
C VAL A 301 -18.71 -6.66 -8.28
N HIS A 302 -19.59 -7.66 -8.40
CA HIS A 302 -20.74 -7.62 -9.30
C HIS A 302 -22.07 -7.29 -8.63
N ASN A 303 -22.09 -6.75 -7.39
CA ASN A 303 -23.35 -6.42 -6.74
C ASN A 303 -24.07 -5.27 -7.49
N PRO A 304 -25.18 -5.53 -8.21
CA PRO A 304 -25.80 -4.57 -9.14
C PRO A 304 -26.43 -3.38 -8.41
N SER A 305 -26.66 -3.50 -7.10
CA SER A 305 -27.16 -2.42 -6.25
C SER A 305 -26.09 -1.35 -5.91
N GLN A 306 -24.82 -1.62 -6.19
CA GLN A 306 -23.71 -0.73 -5.83
C GLN A 306 -22.98 -0.21 -7.08
N ARG A 307 -23.14 1.09 -7.37
CA ARG A 307 -22.44 1.77 -8.47
C ARG A 307 -20.90 1.84 -8.32
N ARG A 308 -20.34 1.50 -7.15
CA ARG A 308 -18.89 1.56 -6.87
C ARG A 308 -18.45 0.45 -5.91
N PRO A 309 -17.25 -0.15 -6.11
CA PRO A 309 -16.70 -1.10 -5.15
C PRO A 309 -16.40 -0.38 -3.84
N GLN A 310 -17.16 -0.70 -2.80
CA GLN A 310 -16.88 -0.27 -1.42
C GLN A 310 -15.61 -0.98 -0.91
N ILE A 311 -15.21 -0.80 0.35
CA ILE A 311 -14.22 -1.69 0.99
C ILE A 311 -15.00 -2.58 1.96
N ARG A 312 -15.06 -3.90 1.69
CA ARG A 312 -15.71 -4.83 2.60
C ARG A 312 -14.90 -4.91 3.88
N ARG A 313 -15.57 -4.58 4.97
CA ARG A 313 -14.98 -4.54 6.31
C ARG A 313 -14.92 -5.93 6.94
N SER A 314 -15.85 -6.83 6.62
CA SER A 314 -15.90 -8.19 7.17
C SER A 314 -14.95 -9.16 6.46
N ALA A 315 -14.48 -10.16 7.19
CA ALA A 315 -13.83 -11.34 6.63
C ALA A 315 -14.85 -12.29 5.96
N PRO A 316 -14.42 -13.27 5.14
CA PRO A 316 -15.30 -14.31 4.63
C PRO A 316 -15.94 -15.13 5.77
N GLY A 317 -17.20 -15.54 5.58
CA GLY A 317 -17.91 -16.37 6.55
C GLY A 317 -17.45 -17.84 6.49
N SER A 318 -17.22 -18.35 5.28
CA SER A 318 -16.68 -19.70 5.04
C SER A 318 -15.21 -19.80 5.48
N THR A 319 -14.88 -20.89 6.16
CA THR A 319 -13.50 -21.20 6.57
C THR A 319 -12.62 -21.53 5.37
N ALA A 320 -13.14 -22.25 4.38
CA ALA A 320 -12.43 -22.53 3.13
C ALA A 320 -12.09 -21.23 2.37
N GLN A 321 -13.07 -20.35 2.16
CA GLN A 321 -12.84 -19.06 1.50
C GLN A 321 -11.87 -18.16 2.29
N THR A 322 -12.00 -18.15 3.63
CA THR A 322 -11.07 -17.40 4.49
C THR A 322 -9.64 -17.94 4.38
N SER A 323 -9.48 -19.26 4.36
CA SER A 323 -8.18 -19.91 4.26
C SER A 323 -7.49 -19.61 2.92
N ALA A 324 -8.21 -19.72 1.80
CA ALA A 324 -7.68 -19.42 0.47
C ALA A 324 -7.30 -17.94 0.35
N LEU A 325 -8.17 -17.02 0.79
CA LEU A 325 -7.87 -15.59 0.73
C LEU A 325 -6.66 -15.19 1.58
N LEU A 326 -6.55 -15.75 2.79
CA LEU A 326 -5.41 -15.50 3.66
C LEU A 326 -4.12 -16.16 3.16
N LEU A 327 -4.21 -17.30 2.49
CA LEU A 327 -3.09 -17.95 1.83
C LEU A 327 -2.55 -17.07 0.69
N ALA A 328 -3.41 -16.60 -0.20
CA ALA A 328 -3.02 -15.65 -1.25
C ALA A 328 -2.36 -14.38 -0.65
N ALA A 329 -2.92 -13.85 0.43
CA ALA A 329 -2.37 -12.68 1.11
C ALA A 329 -1.00 -12.94 1.75
N ALA A 330 -0.80 -14.11 2.37
CA ALA A 330 0.47 -14.50 2.94
C ALA A 330 1.54 -14.72 1.85
N THR A 331 1.17 -15.39 0.75
CA THR A 331 2.05 -15.56 -0.43
C THR A 331 2.47 -14.22 -1.02
N ALA A 332 1.55 -13.26 -1.14
CA ALA A 332 1.87 -11.91 -1.62
C ALA A 332 2.87 -11.19 -0.70
N LEU A 333 2.69 -11.31 0.62
CA LEU A 333 3.60 -10.72 1.60
C LEU A 333 4.99 -11.37 1.56
N GLY A 334 5.07 -12.71 1.49
CA GLY A 334 6.33 -13.45 1.60
C GLY A 334 7.16 -13.01 2.80
N ASP A 335 8.47 -12.82 2.60
CA ASP A 335 9.40 -12.36 3.65
C ASP A 335 9.28 -10.86 3.98
N ARG A 336 8.36 -10.14 3.32
CA ARG A 336 8.10 -8.69 3.51
C ARG A 336 9.29 -7.79 3.15
N ASP A 337 10.25 -8.30 2.40
CA ASP A 337 11.31 -7.51 1.76
C ASP A 337 10.75 -6.63 0.65
N LEU A 338 11.12 -5.35 0.65
CA LEU A 338 10.47 -4.33 -0.19
C LEU A 338 10.47 -4.66 -1.69
N VAL A 339 11.58 -5.19 -2.22
CA VAL A 339 11.74 -5.45 -3.66
C VAL A 339 10.87 -6.63 -4.10
N PRO A 340 11.01 -7.87 -3.56
CA PRO A 340 10.13 -8.98 -3.90
C PRO A 340 8.65 -8.71 -3.56
N LEU A 341 8.39 -7.98 -2.46
CA LEU A 341 7.03 -7.60 -2.08
C LEU A 341 6.38 -6.71 -3.13
N ARG A 342 7.12 -5.71 -3.65
CA ARG A 342 6.62 -4.81 -4.68
C ARG A 342 6.30 -5.58 -5.96
N GLU A 343 7.17 -6.49 -6.41
CA GLU A 343 6.91 -7.30 -7.61
C GLU A 343 5.59 -8.08 -7.52
N ARG A 344 5.29 -8.66 -6.35
CA ARG A 344 4.04 -9.41 -6.13
C ARG A 344 2.80 -8.51 -5.97
N ILE A 345 2.92 -7.36 -5.32
CA ILE A 345 1.77 -6.53 -4.91
C ILE A 345 1.45 -5.39 -5.89
N GLU A 346 2.45 -4.90 -6.63
CA GLU A 346 2.28 -3.76 -7.53
C GLU A 346 1.21 -3.98 -8.62
N PRO A 347 1.10 -5.16 -9.26
CA PRO A 347 0.00 -5.45 -10.18
C PRO A 347 -1.40 -5.34 -9.52
N LEU A 348 -1.53 -5.81 -8.28
CA LEU A 348 -2.78 -5.74 -7.51
C LEU A 348 -3.14 -4.29 -7.17
N ALA A 349 -2.15 -3.52 -6.68
CA ALA A 349 -2.32 -2.12 -6.35
C ALA A 349 -2.71 -1.31 -7.59
N ARG A 350 -2.01 -1.52 -8.72
CA ARG A 350 -2.29 -0.88 -10.00
C ARG A 350 -3.73 -1.13 -10.45
N GLU A 351 -4.20 -2.37 -10.37
CA GLU A 351 -5.58 -2.72 -10.72
C GLU A 351 -6.62 -2.05 -9.80
N LEU A 352 -6.37 -1.99 -8.49
CA LEU A 352 -7.24 -1.28 -7.56
C LEU A 352 -7.33 0.21 -7.91
N TYR A 353 -6.20 0.88 -8.16
CA TYR A 353 -6.17 2.29 -8.52
C TYR A 353 -6.84 2.55 -9.88
N ARG A 354 -6.70 1.63 -10.84
CA ARG A 354 -7.38 1.68 -12.14
C ARG A 354 -8.91 1.62 -11.98
N ARG A 355 -9.43 0.78 -11.09
CA ARG A 355 -10.87 0.66 -10.80
C ARG A 355 -11.41 1.82 -9.96
N SER A 356 -10.67 2.25 -8.92
CA SER A 356 -11.08 3.32 -8.02
C SER A 356 -9.89 3.89 -7.24
N THR A 357 -9.46 5.08 -7.64
CA THR A 357 -8.44 5.88 -6.92
C THR A 357 -8.86 6.20 -5.48
N SER A 358 -10.16 6.44 -5.25
CA SER A 358 -10.69 6.71 -3.92
C SER A 358 -10.62 5.49 -2.99
N SER A 359 -10.83 4.28 -3.53
CA SER A 359 -10.76 3.03 -2.76
C SER A 359 -9.31 2.69 -2.43
N GLY A 360 -8.38 2.82 -3.39
CA GLY A 360 -6.94 2.70 -3.14
C GLY A 360 -6.44 3.65 -2.07
N SER A 361 -6.80 4.93 -2.17
CA SER A 361 -6.41 5.95 -1.18
C SER A 361 -6.96 5.66 0.21
N LYS A 362 -8.20 5.16 0.32
CA LYS A 362 -8.82 4.79 1.60
C LYS A 362 -8.21 3.54 2.22
N LEU A 363 -7.91 2.52 1.40
CA LEU A 363 -7.36 1.24 1.89
C LEU A 363 -6.04 1.45 2.65
N PHE A 364 -5.16 2.29 2.11
CA PHE A 364 -3.84 2.53 2.67
C PHE A 364 -3.76 3.77 3.58
N LYS A 365 -4.88 4.37 3.99
CA LYS A 365 -4.88 5.58 4.85
C LYS A 365 -4.61 5.25 6.33
N ASP A 366 -4.89 4.02 6.76
CA ASP A 366 -4.77 3.59 8.15
C ASP A 366 -3.29 3.42 8.58
N SER A 367 -2.97 3.85 9.80
CA SER A 367 -1.62 3.95 10.39
C SER A 367 -0.94 2.63 10.80
N ASP A 368 -1.69 1.54 10.87
CA ASP A 368 -1.20 0.30 11.49
C ASP A 368 -0.53 -0.66 10.48
N VAL A 369 -0.55 -0.27 9.19
CA VAL A 369 0.11 -0.98 8.10
C VAL A 369 1.60 -0.65 8.11
N SER A 370 2.45 -1.65 7.84
CA SER A 370 3.90 -1.42 7.79
C SER A 370 4.27 -0.39 6.72
N SER A 371 5.32 0.37 7.00
CA SER A 371 5.91 1.30 6.04
C SER A 371 6.39 0.57 4.78
N THR A 372 6.86 -0.67 4.91
CA THR A 372 7.26 -1.53 3.79
C THR A 372 6.09 -1.85 2.87
N LEU A 373 4.95 -2.31 3.41
CA LEU A 373 3.76 -2.56 2.59
C LEU A 373 3.23 -1.27 1.96
N LEU A 374 3.18 -0.18 2.72
CA LEU A 374 2.77 1.13 2.19
C LEU A 374 3.68 1.58 1.04
N ARG A 375 4.99 1.35 1.11
CA ARG A 375 5.97 1.63 0.04
C ARG A 375 5.85 0.70 -1.15
N ALA A 376 5.42 -0.54 -0.95
CA ALA A 376 5.18 -1.50 -2.03
C ALA A 376 3.89 -1.16 -2.80
N THR A 377 2.87 -0.65 -2.11
CA THR A 377 1.55 -0.30 -2.69
C THR A 377 1.42 1.14 -3.14
N ALA A 378 2.40 1.99 -2.82
CA ALA A 378 2.28 3.43 -3.06
C ALA A 378 2.23 3.73 -4.56
N GLN A 379 1.15 4.40 -4.97
CA GLN A 379 1.01 4.91 -6.32
C GLN A 379 2.09 5.98 -6.55
N ARG A 380 3.03 5.67 -7.44
CA ARG A 380 4.01 6.63 -7.94
C ARG A 380 3.37 7.49 -9.02
N ILE A 381 2.57 8.47 -8.62
CA ILE A 381 1.95 9.39 -9.58
C ILE A 381 3.09 10.19 -10.20
N TYR A 382 3.25 9.99 -11.49
CA TYR A 382 4.38 10.52 -12.25
C TYR A 382 5.77 10.04 -11.78
N GLY A 383 5.89 8.86 -11.16
CA GLY A 383 7.15 8.39 -10.56
C GLY A 383 7.37 8.86 -9.12
N PHE A 384 6.45 9.65 -8.54
CA PHE A 384 6.66 10.26 -7.22
C PHE A 384 5.92 9.58 -6.08
N GLN A 385 6.61 9.42 -4.95
CA GLN A 385 5.99 9.06 -3.67
C GLN A 385 5.27 10.28 -3.08
N ASN A 386 3.93 10.28 -3.17
CA ASN A 386 3.09 11.40 -2.71
C ASN A 386 3.12 11.58 -1.18
N ARG A 387 3.48 10.53 -0.43
CA ARG A 387 3.61 10.56 1.04
C ARG A 387 5.07 10.75 1.41
N SER A 388 5.41 11.91 1.96
CA SER A 388 6.78 12.24 2.42
C SER A 388 7.32 11.23 3.44
N THR A 389 6.45 10.74 4.33
CA THR A 389 6.80 9.72 5.34
C THR A 389 7.19 8.35 4.78
N LEU A 390 6.86 8.07 3.51
CA LEU A 390 7.20 6.82 2.84
C LEU A 390 8.47 6.92 1.99
N ARG A 391 9.05 8.12 1.85
CA ARG A 391 10.31 8.30 1.14
C ARG A 391 11.41 7.56 1.90
N ILE A 392 12.28 6.87 1.16
CA ILE A 392 13.49 6.30 1.74
C ILE A 392 14.35 7.51 2.14
N VAL A 393 15.07 7.39 3.26
CA VAL A 393 16.01 8.41 3.76
C VAL A 393 16.86 8.87 2.57
N PRO A 394 17.06 10.19 2.36
CA PRO A 394 17.90 10.66 1.28
C PRO A 394 19.23 9.93 1.34
N ASN A 395 19.58 9.22 0.26
CA ASN A 395 20.92 8.70 0.10
C ASN A 395 21.87 9.89 0.28
N SER A 396 22.93 9.72 1.07
CA SER A 396 23.94 10.76 1.28
C SER A 396 24.80 10.91 0.01
N TYR A 397 24.21 11.49 -1.02
CA TYR A 397 24.91 11.88 -2.22
C TYR A 397 25.84 13.07 -1.91
N ARG A 398 27.01 13.11 -2.55
CA ARG A 398 28.00 14.19 -2.36
C ARG A 398 27.60 15.50 -3.06
N PHE A 399 26.56 15.47 -3.89
CA PHE A 399 26.11 16.62 -4.66
C PHE A 399 24.91 17.32 -4.03
N VAL A 400 24.80 18.62 -4.26
CA VAL A 400 23.69 19.48 -3.79
C VAL A 400 22.76 19.87 -4.93
N THR A 401 21.61 20.47 -4.60
CA THR A 401 20.63 20.93 -5.61
C THR A 401 21.20 21.94 -6.60
N ASP A 402 22.18 22.72 -6.18
CA ASP A 402 22.80 23.78 -6.99
C ASP A 402 23.67 23.22 -8.12
N GLU A 403 24.19 22.00 -7.93
CA GLU A 403 25.00 21.26 -8.91
C GLU A 403 24.16 20.46 -9.92
N ILE A 404 22.82 20.60 -9.86
CA ILE A 404 21.90 19.90 -10.74
C ILE A 404 21.49 20.83 -11.90
N PRO A 405 21.70 20.43 -13.16
CA PRO A 405 21.29 21.21 -14.31
C PRO A 405 19.76 21.24 -14.45
N PRO A 406 19.13 22.38 -14.78
CA PRO A 406 17.67 22.49 -14.95
C PRO A 406 17.10 21.60 -16.06
N LEU A 407 17.90 21.26 -17.06
CA LEU A 407 17.59 20.32 -18.13
C LEU A 407 18.76 19.33 -18.25
N LEU A 408 18.52 18.07 -17.88
CA LEU A 408 19.53 17.01 -17.88
C LEU A 408 20.41 17.03 -19.14
N PRO A 409 21.76 17.07 -19.06
CA PRO A 409 22.66 17.05 -20.20
C PRO A 409 22.33 15.93 -21.18
N ARG A 410 22.48 16.21 -22.48
CA ARG A 410 22.16 15.24 -23.54
C ARG A 410 23.04 13.99 -23.40
N GLU A 411 24.31 14.15 -23.08
CA GLU A 411 25.25 13.06 -22.83
C GLU A 411 24.79 12.10 -21.72
N TRP A 412 24.26 12.62 -20.60
CA TRP A 412 23.74 11.77 -19.52
C TRP A 412 22.46 11.06 -19.96
N PHE A 413 21.58 11.78 -20.68
CA PHE A 413 20.36 11.20 -21.21
C PHE A 413 20.66 10.06 -22.19
N ASP A 414 21.54 10.30 -23.17
CA ASP A 414 21.90 9.32 -24.19
C ASP A 414 22.65 8.12 -23.57
N ALA A 415 23.41 8.30 -22.49
CA ALA A 415 24.11 7.22 -21.81
C ALA A 415 23.18 6.33 -20.96
N TYR A 416 22.28 6.93 -20.16
CA TYR A 416 21.57 6.20 -19.10
C TYR A 416 20.10 5.88 -19.39
N PHE A 417 19.44 6.59 -20.32
CA PHE A 417 18.00 6.40 -20.56
C PHE A 417 17.69 5.35 -21.63
N GLN A 418 18.69 4.74 -22.27
CA GLN A 418 18.49 3.78 -23.36
C GLN A 418 17.48 2.67 -23.01
N PRO A 419 17.54 1.98 -21.86
CA PRO A 419 16.59 0.93 -21.54
C PRO A 419 15.13 1.40 -21.58
N LEU A 420 14.86 2.61 -21.05
CA LEU A 420 13.53 3.22 -21.09
C LEU A 420 13.12 3.55 -22.54
N LEU A 421 14.04 4.10 -23.34
CA LEU A 421 13.76 4.51 -24.71
C LEU A 421 13.37 3.33 -25.61
N HIS A 422 13.97 2.16 -25.42
CA HIS A 422 13.63 0.94 -26.18
C HIS A 422 12.20 0.44 -25.92
N ARG A 423 11.59 0.83 -24.79
CA ARG A 423 10.22 0.43 -24.42
C ARG A 423 9.17 1.47 -24.77
N LEU A 424 9.58 2.66 -25.21
CA LEU A 424 8.67 3.71 -25.65
C LEU A 424 8.29 3.49 -27.12
N PRO A 425 7.00 3.65 -27.49
CA PRO A 425 6.55 3.41 -28.86
C PRO A 425 7.16 4.40 -29.87
N GLN A 426 7.39 5.66 -29.47
CA GLN A 426 8.09 6.65 -30.28
C GLN A 426 8.70 7.76 -29.41
N LEU A 427 9.99 8.07 -29.63
CA LEU A 427 10.65 9.22 -28.99
C LEU A 427 10.50 10.48 -29.84
N THR A 428 9.61 11.38 -29.44
CA THR A 428 9.51 12.73 -30.02
C THR A 428 10.47 13.71 -29.32
N PRO A 429 10.94 14.79 -29.98
CA PRO A 429 11.77 15.82 -29.34
C PRO A 429 11.11 16.48 -28.13
N ILE A 430 9.76 16.53 -28.11
CA ILE A 430 8.98 17.06 -27.00
C ILE A 430 9.03 16.10 -25.81
N LEU A 431 8.87 14.79 -26.05
CA LEU A 431 8.97 13.77 -25.01
C LEU A 431 10.38 13.70 -24.41
N GLU A 432 11.42 13.72 -25.26
CA GLU A 432 12.82 13.78 -24.84
C GLU A 432 13.08 14.95 -23.88
N ARG A 433 12.59 16.15 -24.22
CA ARG A 433 12.71 17.33 -23.36
C ARG A 433 12.04 17.12 -22.01
N HIS A 434 10.83 16.55 -22.00
CA HIS A 434 10.11 16.27 -20.76
C HIS A 434 10.82 15.23 -19.89
N LEU A 435 11.36 14.16 -20.49
CA LEU A 435 12.15 13.16 -19.74
C LEU A 435 13.39 13.78 -19.10
N ARG A 436 14.12 14.64 -19.84
CA ARG A 436 15.29 15.34 -19.32
C ARG A 436 14.93 16.31 -18.19
N TRP A 437 13.85 17.07 -18.31
CA TRP A 437 13.37 17.93 -17.22
C TRP A 437 12.96 17.13 -15.98
N ALA A 438 12.21 16.04 -16.18
CA ALA A 438 11.83 15.18 -15.07
C ALA A 438 13.04 14.52 -14.41
N GLY A 439 14.08 14.17 -15.18
CA GLY A 439 15.34 13.64 -14.65
C GLY A 439 15.99 14.61 -13.67
N SER A 440 16.12 15.88 -14.05
CA SER A 440 16.64 16.94 -13.17
C SER A 440 15.78 17.14 -11.91
N LEU A 441 14.45 17.19 -12.06
CA LEU A 441 13.52 17.31 -10.92
C LEU A 441 13.65 16.12 -9.95
N ARG A 442 13.85 14.91 -10.48
CA ARG A 442 14.01 13.70 -9.69
C ARG A 442 15.38 13.65 -8.99
N LEU A 443 16.47 14.07 -9.64
CA LEU A 443 17.77 14.23 -8.99
C LEU A 443 17.68 15.20 -7.80
N ALA A 444 17.00 16.33 -7.98
CA ALA A 444 16.83 17.29 -6.91
C ALA A 444 16.03 16.67 -5.75
N GLU A 445 14.94 15.96 -6.02
CA GLU A 445 14.18 15.23 -5.01
C GLU A 445 15.03 14.24 -4.20
N LEU A 446 15.93 13.49 -4.83
CA LEU A 446 16.79 12.52 -4.15
C LEU A 446 17.66 13.17 -3.07
N VAL A 447 18.04 14.44 -3.26
CA VAL A 447 18.86 15.22 -2.32
C VAL A 447 18.02 16.05 -1.36
N CYS A 448 17.02 16.80 -1.86
CA CYS A 448 16.19 17.71 -1.07
C CYS A 448 15.16 16.96 -0.20
N GLY A 449 14.74 15.76 -0.61
CA GLY A 449 13.64 15.02 0.03
C GLY A 449 12.27 15.69 -0.07
N GLN A 450 12.15 16.81 -0.79
CA GLN A 450 10.92 17.60 -0.97
C GLN A 450 10.17 17.20 -2.26
N LYS A 451 8.97 17.75 -2.48
CA LYS A 451 8.21 17.47 -3.70
C LYS A 451 8.82 18.22 -4.89
N TRP A 452 8.61 17.70 -6.10
CA TRP A 452 9.12 18.34 -7.32
C TRP A 452 8.67 19.78 -7.47
N GLN A 453 7.52 20.21 -6.92
CA GLN A 453 7.11 21.62 -6.95
C GLN A 453 8.13 22.52 -6.25
N ALA A 454 8.58 22.13 -5.06
CA ALA A 454 9.56 22.88 -4.29
C ALA A 454 10.95 22.84 -4.95
N CYS A 455 11.36 21.68 -5.48
CA CYS A 455 12.67 21.54 -6.10
C CYS A 455 12.71 22.08 -7.55
N ALA A 456 11.55 22.42 -8.17
CA ALA A 456 11.50 23.12 -9.45
C ALA A 456 12.02 24.56 -9.34
N GLU A 457 11.65 25.27 -8.27
CA GLU A 457 12.08 26.65 -8.03
C GLU A 457 13.60 26.73 -7.83
N SER A 458 14.19 25.85 -7.02
CA SER A 458 15.64 25.78 -6.82
C SER A 458 16.41 25.51 -8.12
N LEU A 459 15.82 24.73 -9.04
CA LEU A 459 16.38 24.48 -10.37
C LEU A 459 16.11 25.60 -11.39
N GLY A 460 15.37 26.65 -11.05
CA GLY A 460 14.99 27.69 -12.02
C GLY A 460 14.03 27.18 -13.11
N ILE A 461 13.22 26.15 -12.80
CA ILE A 461 12.18 25.63 -13.67
C ILE A 461 10.84 26.24 -13.22
N PRO A 462 10.10 26.97 -14.07
CA PRO A 462 8.79 27.49 -13.70
C PRO A 462 7.82 26.37 -13.30
N GLU A 463 7.04 26.57 -12.23
CA GLU A 463 6.13 25.55 -11.67
C GLU A 463 5.17 24.99 -12.73
N ASN A 464 4.58 25.86 -13.57
CA ASN A 464 3.70 25.46 -14.66
C ASN A 464 4.39 24.56 -15.70
N SER A 465 5.67 24.78 -15.97
CA SER A 465 6.47 23.94 -16.88
C SER A 465 6.75 22.57 -16.26
N ALA A 466 7.06 22.52 -14.96
CA ALA A 466 7.22 21.28 -14.22
C ALA A 466 5.91 20.49 -14.16
N LEU A 467 4.78 21.14 -13.84
CA LEU A 467 3.45 20.52 -13.84
C LEU A 467 3.08 19.94 -15.21
N ARG A 468 3.27 20.71 -16.28
CA ARG A 468 3.03 20.23 -17.65
C ARG A 468 3.90 19.03 -17.99
N THR A 469 5.17 19.06 -17.58
CA THR A 469 6.09 17.94 -17.78
C THR A 469 5.58 16.68 -17.12
N MET A 470 5.17 16.79 -15.85
CA MET A 470 4.64 15.63 -15.14
C MET A 470 3.37 15.11 -15.79
N ASN A 471 2.45 15.99 -16.20
CA ASN A 471 1.23 15.59 -16.91
C ASN A 471 1.50 14.86 -18.23
N VAL A 472 2.46 15.33 -19.03
CA VAL A 472 2.82 14.67 -20.30
C VAL A 472 3.43 13.30 -20.04
N LEU A 473 4.39 13.20 -19.12
CA LEU A 473 5.03 11.92 -18.79
C LEU A 473 4.07 10.95 -18.12
N GLY A 474 3.14 11.44 -17.30
CA GLY A 474 2.10 10.63 -16.68
C GLY A 474 1.30 9.85 -17.71
N LYS A 475 0.88 10.52 -18.79
CA LYS A 475 0.14 9.87 -19.89
C LYS A 475 0.98 8.83 -20.64
N GLN A 476 2.30 8.97 -20.66
CA GLN A 476 3.19 8.13 -21.46
C GLN A 476 3.82 6.98 -20.66
N LEU A 477 4.05 7.16 -19.36
CA LEU A 477 4.82 6.23 -18.52
C LEU A 477 3.95 5.48 -17.51
N THR A 478 2.78 6.00 -17.13
CA THR A 478 1.96 5.41 -16.05
C THR A 478 1.27 4.12 -16.50
N ASP A 479 0.52 4.15 -17.60
CA ASP A 479 -0.22 2.98 -18.08
C ASP A 479 0.71 1.84 -18.52
N PRO A 480 1.83 2.11 -19.23
CA PRO A 480 2.78 1.06 -19.60
C PRO A 480 3.70 0.62 -18.44
N GLY A 481 3.61 1.24 -17.25
CA GLY A 481 4.39 0.86 -16.07
C GLY A 481 5.89 1.16 -16.19
N LEU A 482 6.27 2.24 -16.87
CA LEU A 482 7.68 2.56 -17.21
C LEU A 482 8.38 3.46 -16.19
N TRP A 483 7.70 3.93 -15.14
CA TRP A 483 8.29 4.75 -14.09
C TRP A 483 9.50 4.12 -13.39
N PRO A 484 9.52 2.81 -13.07
CA PRO A 484 10.71 2.17 -12.48
C PRO A 484 11.95 2.34 -13.36
N MET A 485 11.84 2.08 -14.67
CA MET A 485 12.97 2.23 -15.60
C MET A 485 13.46 3.69 -15.71
N PHE A 486 12.54 4.65 -15.62
CA PHE A 486 12.89 6.06 -15.55
C PHE A 486 13.65 6.38 -14.26
N GLU A 487 13.20 5.88 -13.12
CA GLU A 487 13.86 6.09 -11.83
C GLU A 487 15.24 5.42 -11.79
N ASP A 488 15.38 4.19 -12.29
CA ASP A 488 16.66 3.49 -12.38
C ASP A 488 17.67 4.28 -13.23
N ALA A 489 17.23 4.85 -14.35
CA ALA A 489 18.07 5.70 -15.20
C ALA A 489 18.53 6.98 -14.47
N VAL A 490 17.64 7.59 -13.68
CA VAL A 490 17.99 8.76 -12.85
C VAL A 490 18.94 8.37 -11.72
N ASP A 491 18.74 7.21 -11.09
CA ASP A 491 19.63 6.70 -10.04
C ASP A 491 21.03 6.46 -10.60
N LEU A 492 21.17 5.93 -11.82
CA LEU A 492 22.47 5.81 -12.49
C LEU A 492 23.14 7.18 -12.70
N VAL A 493 22.37 8.20 -13.08
CA VAL A 493 22.89 9.58 -13.20
C VAL A 493 23.32 10.12 -11.84
N ALA A 494 22.55 9.86 -10.77
CA ALA A 494 22.89 10.28 -9.41
C ALA A 494 24.21 9.65 -8.94
N HIS A 495 24.44 8.36 -9.22
CA HIS A 495 25.71 7.69 -8.92
C HIS A 495 26.88 8.26 -9.71
N ASN A 496 26.67 8.56 -11.01
CA ASN A 496 27.68 9.24 -11.82
C ASN A 496 28.05 10.61 -11.24
N LEU A 497 27.06 11.42 -10.86
CA LEU A 497 27.29 12.75 -10.28
C LEU A 497 27.96 12.69 -8.90
N HIS A 498 27.61 11.67 -8.09
CA HIS A 498 28.26 11.39 -6.81
C HIS A 498 29.75 11.08 -6.96
N GLY A 499 30.12 10.35 -8.01
CA GLY A 499 31.49 9.94 -8.30
C GLY A 499 32.37 11.03 -8.91
N GLN A 500 31.82 12.15 -9.35
CA GLN A 500 32.60 13.25 -9.93
C GLN A 500 33.36 14.03 -8.86
N ASP A 501 34.64 14.30 -9.08
CA ASP A 501 35.45 15.13 -8.18
C ASP A 501 35.20 16.62 -8.38
N HIS A 502 34.96 17.04 -9.62
CA HIS A 502 34.59 18.40 -9.96
C HIS A 502 33.17 18.44 -10.53
N ARG A 503 32.28 19.16 -9.83
CA ARG A 503 30.89 19.35 -10.22
C ARG A 503 30.65 20.82 -10.54
N VAL A 504 29.82 21.06 -11.56
CA VAL A 504 29.44 22.40 -12.00
C VAL A 504 28.34 22.95 -11.10
N ASP A 505 28.53 24.14 -10.53
CA ASP A 505 27.46 24.88 -9.84
C ASP A 505 26.58 25.61 -10.87
N TYR A 506 25.53 24.92 -11.33
CA TYR A 506 24.57 25.47 -12.28
C TYR A 506 23.74 26.60 -11.69
N ALA A 507 23.54 26.66 -10.37
CA ALA A 507 22.85 27.77 -9.73
C ALA A 507 23.71 29.05 -9.77
N HIS A 508 25.02 28.92 -9.53
CA HIS A 508 25.98 30.01 -9.69
C HIS A 508 26.00 30.51 -11.14
N ARG A 509 26.15 29.63 -12.13
CA ARG A 509 26.09 30.03 -13.55
C ARG A 509 24.81 30.80 -13.89
N ARG A 510 23.64 30.37 -13.39
CA ARG A 510 22.37 31.09 -13.63
C ARG A 510 22.35 32.48 -13.01
N ARG A 511 22.89 32.63 -11.79
CA ARG A 511 23.02 33.93 -11.11
C ARG A 511 23.97 34.85 -11.87
N SER A 512 25.15 34.34 -12.25
CA SER A 512 26.19 35.12 -12.97
C SER A 512 25.73 35.54 -14.37
N THR A 513 24.92 34.72 -15.04
CA THR A 513 24.39 35.02 -16.39
C THR A 513 23.01 35.68 -16.40
N ALA A 514 22.45 36.06 -15.24
CA ALA A 514 21.11 36.67 -15.16
C ALA A 514 21.05 38.03 -15.89
N GLU A 515 22.06 38.88 -15.66
CA GLU A 515 22.19 40.19 -16.27
C GLU A 515 23.15 40.24 -17.48
N TRP A 516 23.72 39.09 -17.84
CA TRP A 516 24.56 38.99 -19.02
C TRP A 516 23.75 39.27 -20.31
N ARG A 517 24.34 40.01 -21.24
CA ARG A 517 23.75 40.38 -22.52
C ARG A 517 24.75 40.17 -23.65
N LEU A 518 24.27 39.68 -24.80
CA LEU A 518 25.10 39.54 -25.99
C LEU A 518 25.20 40.89 -26.71
N SER A 519 26.41 41.39 -26.93
CA SER A 519 26.59 42.64 -27.68
C SER A 519 26.21 42.48 -29.15
N LEU A 520 25.77 43.57 -29.78
CA LEU A 520 25.45 43.55 -31.22
C LEU A 520 26.71 43.26 -32.07
N ALA A 521 27.89 43.69 -31.61
CA ALA A 521 29.15 43.43 -32.28
C ALA A 521 29.48 41.93 -32.29
N ASP A 522 29.34 41.26 -31.14
CA ASP A 522 29.61 39.82 -31.01
C ASP A 522 28.58 39.00 -31.81
N TRP A 523 27.31 39.41 -31.81
CA TRP A 523 26.28 38.78 -32.63
C TRP A 523 26.62 38.85 -34.13
N LYS A 524 27.07 40.03 -34.60
CA LYS A 524 27.51 40.21 -36.00
C LYS A 524 28.71 39.31 -36.31
N ALA A 525 29.69 39.24 -35.43
CA ALA A 525 30.85 38.38 -35.58
C ALA A 525 30.47 36.89 -35.64
N LEU A 526 29.53 36.45 -34.79
CA LEU A 526 29.00 35.08 -34.81
C LEU A 526 28.30 34.73 -36.13
N CYS A 527 27.64 35.68 -36.77
CA CYS A 527 26.94 35.49 -38.05
C CYS A 527 27.83 35.67 -39.29
N ASP A 528 29.01 36.26 -39.12
CA ASP A 528 29.84 36.73 -40.23
C ASP A 528 30.31 35.59 -41.16
N GLY A 529 30.21 35.82 -42.47
CA GLY A 529 30.62 34.84 -43.48
C GLY A 529 29.80 33.55 -43.54
N ILE A 530 28.60 33.49 -42.95
CA ILE A 530 27.70 32.33 -43.07
C ILE A 530 26.69 32.57 -44.20
N PRO A 531 26.72 31.79 -45.30
CA PRO A 531 25.81 31.96 -46.42
C PRO A 531 24.33 31.86 -46.03
N GLY A 532 23.50 32.80 -46.49
CA GLY A 532 22.06 32.84 -46.24
C GLY A 532 21.67 33.41 -44.87
N LEU A 533 22.61 33.99 -44.13
CA LEU A 533 22.39 34.70 -42.86
C LEU A 533 22.80 36.19 -42.91
N GLU A 534 23.08 36.74 -44.09
CA GLU A 534 23.57 38.11 -44.32
C GLU A 534 22.55 39.15 -43.85
N GLN A 535 21.26 38.96 -44.14
CA GLN A 535 20.19 39.81 -43.60
C GLN A 535 20.10 39.75 -42.06
N ARG A 536 20.48 38.62 -41.45
CA ARG A 536 20.49 38.43 -39.99
C ARG A 536 21.73 39.01 -39.32
N GLN A 537 22.84 39.10 -40.03
CA GLN A 537 23.99 39.91 -39.64
C GLN A 537 23.63 41.42 -39.65
N ALA A 538 22.85 41.87 -40.64
CA ALA A 538 22.47 43.27 -40.77
C ALA A 538 21.32 43.72 -39.83
N THR A 539 20.31 42.87 -39.61
CA THR A 539 19.05 43.23 -38.90
C THR A 539 18.63 42.22 -37.81
N GLY A 540 19.47 41.23 -37.51
CA GLY A 540 19.16 40.19 -36.54
C GLY A 540 19.18 40.71 -35.10
N ASP A 541 18.33 40.10 -34.29
CA ASP A 541 18.17 40.46 -32.88
C ASP A 541 19.18 39.66 -32.02
N PRO A 542 20.18 40.30 -31.38
CA PRO A 542 21.21 39.62 -30.59
C PRO A 542 20.62 38.81 -29.42
N ARG A 543 19.40 39.14 -29.00
CA ARG A 543 18.64 38.40 -27.98
C ARG A 543 18.36 36.95 -28.35
N VAL A 544 18.31 36.64 -29.65
CA VAL A 544 18.18 35.26 -30.12
C VAL A 544 19.44 34.46 -29.78
N GLY A 545 20.63 35.03 -30.04
CA GLY A 545 21.91 34.44 -29.65
C GLY A 545 22.07 34.35 -28.13
N GLU A 546 21.69 35.41 -27.42
CA GLU A 546 21.70 35.47 -25.95
C GLU A 546 20.91 34.31 -25.33
N ALA A 547 19.66 34.10 -25.75
CA ALA A 547 18.82 33.04 -25.21
C ALA A 547 19.34 31.63 -25.54
N VAL A 548 19.96 31.42 -26.72
CA VAL A 548 20.60 30.15 -27.09
C VAL A 548 21.85 29.91 -26.25
N ILE A 549 22.75 30.88 -26.16
CA ILE A 549 23.99 30.79 -25.38
C ILE A 549 23.67 30.54 -23.90
N TRP A 550 22.76 31.33 -23.32
CA TRP A 550 22.30 31.15 -21.94
C TRP A 550 21.80 29.73 -21.69
N SER A 551 21.04 29.17 -22.63
CA SER A 551 20.50 27.80 -22.52
C SER A 551 21.60 26.73 -22.52
N MET A 552 22.66 26.94 -23.30
CA MET A 552 23.80 26.03 -23.39
C MET A 552 24.70 26.12 -22.14
N VAL A 553 25.00 27.32 -21.67
CA VAL A 553 25.81 27.56 -20.45
C VAL A 553 25.17 26.91 -19.23
N ASN A 554 23.86 27.08 -19.09
CA ASN A 554 23.12 26.65 -17.90
C ASN A 554 22.53 25.25 -18.01
N GLN A 555 22.69 24.56 -19.15
CA GLN A 555 21.97 23.31 -19.45
C GLN A 555 20.49 23.45 -19.11
N ALA A 556 19.85 24.46 -19.69
CA ALA A 556 18.49 24.87 -19.37
C ALA A 556 17.66 25.05 -20.65
N SER A 557 16.35 25.22 -20.49
CA SER A 557 15.49 25.57 -21.63
C SER A 557 15.68 27.03 -22.00
N TYR A 558 15.91 27.34 -23.27
CA TYR A 558 15.97 28.72 -23.76
C TYR A 558 14.70 29.52 -23.42
N LEU A 559 13.54 28.86 -23.29
CA LEU A 559 12.27 29.48 -22.88
C LEU A 559 12.29 30.05 -21.45
N HIS A 560 13.26 29.66 -20.64
CA HIS A 560 13.45 30.12 -19.26
C HIS A 560 14.60 31.14 -19.15
N SER A 561 15.22 31.54 -20.27
CA SER A 561 16.23 32.59 -20.26
C SER A 561 15.64 33.92 -19.77
N PRO A 562 16.41 34.73 -19.02
CA PRO A 562 15.99 36.06 -18.56
C PRO A 562 15.41 36.91 -19.70
N THR A 563 16.06 36.88 -20.86
CA THR A 563 15.68 37.62 -22.08
C THR A 563 14.24 37.33 -22.52
N LEU A 564 13.80 36.07 -22.41
CA LEU A 564 12.46 35.64 -22.84
C LEU A 564 11.43 35.69 -21.71
N THR A 565 11.84 35.55 -20.45
CA THR A 565 10.93 35.64 -19.29
C THR A 565 10.55 37.09 -18.99
N HIS A 566 11.50 38.03 -18.95
CA HIS A 566 11.22 39.47 -18.74
C HIS A 566 10.28 40.07 -19.82
N ARG A 567 10.28 39.51 -21.03
CA ARG A 567 9.42 39.95 -22.13
C ARG A 567 8.03 39.32 -22.14
N ARG A 568 7.81 38.21 -21.44
CA ARG A 568 6.43 37.72 -21.24
C ARG A 568 5.66 38.64 -20.29
N SER A 569 6.35 39.39 -19.44
CA SER A 569 5.76 40.41 -18.55
C SER A 569 5.56 41.79 -19.20
N THR A 570 6.33 42.15 -20.23
CA THR A 570 6.22 43.44 -20.94
C THR A 570 5.75 43.19 -22.38
N ALA A 571 4.54 43.63 -22.75
CA ALA A 571 3.75 43.20 -23.90
C ALA A 571 4.31 43.51 -25.34
N ASP A 572 5.61 43.37 -25.57
CA ASP A 572 6.26 43.77 -26.82
C ASP A 572 6.86 42.56 -27.59
N SER A 573 6.18 42.18 -28.68
CA SER A 573 6.44 41.08 -29.64
C SER A 573 7.31 39.85 -29.22
N PRO A 574 6.97 39.07 -28.18
CA PRO A 574 7.79 37.95 -27.71
C PRO A 574 7.85 36.75 -28.69
N ARG A 575 6.89 36.64 -29.61
CA ARG A 575 6.71 35.45 -30.47
C ARG A 575 7.84 35.27 -31.49
N ARG A 576 8.23 36.34 -32.20
CA ARG A 576 9.24 36.27 -33.28
C ARG A 576 10.62 35.85 -32.76
N VAL A 577 11.05 36.40 -31.61
CA VAL A 577 12.32 36.04 -30.97
C VAL A 577 12.27 34.60 -30.45
N THR A 578 11.15 34.19 -29.85
CA THR A 578 10.96 32.81 -29.35
C THR A 578 11.03 31.78 -30.49
N GLU A 579 10.37 32.03 -31.61
CA GLU A 579 10.39 31.16 -32.79
C GLU A 579 11.80 31.05 -33.39
N GLN A 580 12.51 32.17 -33.50
CA GLN A 580 13.88 32.18 -34.02
C GLN A 580 14.85 31.48 -33.08
N THR A 581 14.73 31.69 -31.77
CA THR A 581 15.51 30.98 -30.76
C THR A 581 15.26 29.48 -30.85
N ALA A 582 14.01 29.05 -31.05
CA ALA A 582 13.67 27.65 -31.24
C ALA A 582 14.37 27.01 -32.46
N LEU A 583 14.51 27.76 -33.56
CA LEU A 583 15.18 27.28 -34.78
C LEU A 583 16.67 27.00 -34.55
N PHE A 584 17.37 27.89 -33.83
CA PHE A 584 18.81 27.76 -33.59
C PHE A 584 19.16 26.87 -32.40
N ALA A 585 18.30 26.82 -31.38
CA ALA A 585 18.43 25.87 -30.27
C ALA A 585 18.17 24.41 -30.70
N ASN A 586 17.50 24.19 -31.84
CA ASN A 586 17.19 22.85 -32.32
C ASN A 586 18.45 22.15 -32.89
N SER A 587 18.96 21.17 -32.13
CA SER A 587 20.12 20.37 -32.52
C SER A 587 19.91 19.46 -33.73
N ARG A 588 18.66 19.23 -34.15
CA ARG A 588 18.30 18.35 -35.30
C ARG A 588 18.16 19.11 -36.62
N GLN A 589 18.53 20.39 -36.65
CA GLN A 589 18.51 21.21 -37.86
C GLN A 589 19.52 20.69 -38.90
N ARG A 590 19.11 20.63 -40.17
CA ARG A 590 19.93 20.12 -41.28
C ARG A 590 20.45 21.21 -42.21
N ARG A 591 19.96 22.45 -42.10
CA ARG A 591 20.46 23.58 -42.89
C ARG A 591 21.92 23.88 -42.52
N PRO A 592 22.88 23.79 -43.45
CA PRO A 592 24.31 23.96 -43.16
C PRO A 592 24.63 25.28 -42.45
N SER A 593 24.02 26.39 -42.88
CA SER A 593 24.20 27.71 -42.27
C SER A 593 23.79 27.76 -40.79
N TYR A 594 22.71 27.09 -40.42
CA TYR A 594 22.24 27.05 -39.03
C TYR A 594 23.09 26.12 -38.17
N VAL A 595 23.64 25.05 -38.76
CA VAL A 595 24.60 24.18 -38.08
C VAL A 595 25.88 24.95 -37.76
N ILE A 596 26.43 25.70 -38.71
CA ILE A 596 27.63 26.53 -38.51
C ILE A 596 27.40 27.58 -37.41
N LEU A 597 26.28 28.33 -37.48
CA LEU A 597 25.95 29.31 -36.45
C LEU A 597 25.82 28.65 -35.07
N ARG A 598 25.15 27.50 -34.98
CA ARG A 598 24.99 26.77 -33.71
C ARG A 598 26.33 26.31 -33.14
N THR A 599 27.27 25.87 -33.98
CA THR A 599 28.63 25.51 -33.55
C THR A 599 29.38 26.72 -32.98
N ARG A 600 29.27 27.89 -33.63
CA ARG A 600 29.86 29.13 -33.10
C ARG A 600 29.21 29.58 -31.79
N LEU A 601 27.89 29.50 -31.69
CA LEU A 601 27.15 29.78 -30.44
C LEU A 601 27.57 28.82 -29.31
N ALA A 602 27.78 27.54 -29.62
CA ALA A 602 28.25 26.55 -28.65
C ALA A 602 29.68 26.83 -28.18
N ALA A 603 30.57 27.29 -29.06
CA ALA A 603 31.92 27.71 -28.68
C ALA A 603 31.89 28.94 -27.74
N GLY A 604 31.07 29.94 -28.07
CA GLY A 604 30.86 31.10 -27.20
C GLY A 604 30.24 30.73 -25.85
N ALA A 605 29.28 29.80 -25.83
CA ALA A 605 28.71 29.27 -24.60
C ALA A 605 29.73 28.51 -23.75
N ALA A 606 30.62 27.72 -24.36
CA ALA A 606 31.68 27.02 -23.63
C ALA A 606 32.68 28.00 -22.98
N HIS A 607 33.02 29.09 -23.67
CA HIS A 607 33.86 30.15 -23.10
C HIS A 607 33.16 30.84 -21.92
N LEU A 608 31.91 31.26 -22.10
CA LEU A 608 31.11 31.90 -21.04
C LEU A 608 30.89 30.99 -19.83
N ALA A 609 30.70 29.67 -20.06
CA ALA A 609 30.58 28.69 -19.00
C ALA A 609 31.86 28.59 -18.15
N ARG A 610 33.05 28.52 -18.78
CA ARG A 610 34.33 28.54 -18.05
C ARG A 610 34.52 29.83 -17.27
N ALA A 611 34.20 30.98 -17.87
CA ALA A 611 34.28 32.27 -17.18
C ALA A 611 33.38 32.30 -15.93
N CYS A 612 32.18 31.70 -15.99
CA CYS A 612 31.32 31.56 -14.83
C CYS A 612 31.91 30.65 -13.75
N ASP A 613 32.54 29.53 -14.13
CA ASP A 613 33.13 28.58 -13.16
C ASP A 613 34.38 29.14 -12.49
N GLU A 614 35.17 29.94 -13.22
CA GLU A 614 36.43 30.54 -12.76
C GLU A 614 36.22 31.89 -12.05
N GLY A 615 35.04 32.52 -12.19
CA GLY A 615 34.76 33.86 -11.67
C GLY A 615 35.42 34.99 -12.48
N SER A 616 35.66 34.76 -13.76
CA SER A 616 36.35 35.66 -14.70
C SER A 616 35.37 36.57 -15.47
N ASP A 617 35.87 37.51 -16.30
CA ASP A 617 35.03 38.40 -17.11
C ASP A 617 34.11 37.59 -18.07
N LEU A 618 32.83 37.96 -18.13
CA LEU A 618 31.78 37.25 -18.85
C LEU A 618 31.67 37.68 -20.33
N ARG A 619 32.72 38.29 -20.88
CA ARG A 619 32.79 38.65 -22.29
C ARG A 619 33.02 37.41 -23.14
N ILE A 620 32.33 37.34 -24.27
CA ILE A 620 32.61 36.28 -25.25
C ILE A 620 33.69 36.81 -26.17
N GLU A 621 34.90 36.29 -26.03
CA GLU A 621 35.89 36.44 -27.09
C GLU A 621 35.46 35.56 -28.27
N VAL A 622 34.98 36.23 -29.31
CA VAL A 622 34.54 35.68 -30.59
C VAL A 622 35.82 35.42 -31.42
N PRO A 623 36.39 34.18 -31.51
CA PRO A 623 37.61 33.94 -32.27
C PRO A 623 37.46 34.36 -33.73
N ASN A 624 38.52 34.88 -34.35
CA ASN A 624 38.44 35.41 -35.71
C ASN A 624 38.19 34.28 -36.74
N TRP A 625 36.92 33.94 -37.02
CA TRP A 625 36.53 32.82 -37.90
C TRP A 625 36.83 33.03 -39.37
N ALA A 626 37.30 34.22 -39.75
CA ALA A 626 37.65 34.58 -41.12
C ALA A 626 38.84 33.78 -41.68
N SER A 627 39.65 33.15 -40.82
CA SER A 627 40.90 32.50 -41.25
C SER A 627 40.77 31.02 -41.61
N THR A 628 39.67 30.34 -41.26
CA THR A 628 39.57 28.87 -41.43
C THR A 628 38.91 28.45 -42.75
N THR A 629 38.26 29.36 -43.48
CA THR A 629 37.55 29.03 -44.73
C THR A 629 38.44 29.02 -45.97
N ALA A 630 39.68 29.49 -45.89
CA ALA A 630 40.58 29.60 -47.05
C ALA A 630 41.34 28.30 -47.41
N VAL A 631 41.34 27.27 -46.55
CA VAL A 631 42.16 26.06 -46.76
C VAL A 631 41.43 24.96 -47.54
N GLN A 632 40.10 25.01 -47.71
CA GLN A 632 39.36 23.95 -48.43
C GLN A 632 38.95 24.28 -49.87
N GLN A 633 39.37 25.43 -50.41
CA GLN A 633 38.95 25.87 -51.75
C GLN A 633 40.05 25.75 -52.83
N LYS A 634 41.18 25.08 -52.54
CA LYS A 634 42.29 24.88 -53.50
C LYS A 634 42.43 23.48 -54.10
N ASP A 635 41.71 22.45 -53.63
CA ASP A 635 41.94 21.07 -54.08
C ASP A 635 40.87 20.47 -55.03
N HIS A 636 40.01 21.30 -55.64
CA HIS A 636 39.09 20.84 -56.68
C HIS A 636 39.15 21.68 -57.95
N VAL A 637 40.33 21.70 -58.59
CA VAL A 637 40.45 21.82 -60.06
C VAL A 637 41.56 20.88 -60.53
N ARG A 638 41.21 19.61 -60.76
CA ARG A 638 41.63 18.81 -61.92
C ARG A 638 40.85 17.51 -61.98
#